data_AF-A0AAJ2N5P4-F1
#
_entry.id   AF-A0AAJ2N5P4-F1
#
_cell.length_a   1.000
_cell.length_b   1.000
_cell.length_c   1.000
_cell.angle_alpha   90.00
_cell.angle_beta   90.00
_cell.angle_gamma   90.00
#
_symmetry.space_group_name_H-M   'P 1'
#
loop_
_entity.id
_entity.type
_entity.pdbx_description
1 polymer ?
#
loop_
_entity_poly.entity_id
_entity_poly.type
_entity_poly.pdbx_seq_one_letter_code
_entity_poly.pdbx_strand_id
1 'polypeptide(L)'
;MKLNEQALLWNQAFIKIIDVRHTIMKQGEELHAYRMPSSAFLYVIRGSAQLQLDGIAHHVSRFSLIHGGKGVYLDITADELLDYYMILYKAVLALPARQETVKLIEDHNPFQMQYVFKPHYPISVFHHVTAMSKEWHHSDFIEKLQVKAIFYQMVYEILEQMERQNVIAVKPDLVAQAVRYIHERYQEPITLETLLEHLDCSSRQLLRVFKKQVRTSPIDYLIQLRMSKAKQLLLSTDFTLKEIAESVGYTDSYYFSRIFKKYEGASPTSFKEAALQQEQRRNNPSVVSRYPIAAKRQQRYIDNDYENHYHKKREGVLPMYRKSRTAMAATLLFCFTLLLSACTTGGTNATSANSGSPSNNVAASTSPAASNETRVIKHAMGEETLSGTPERIVILTNEGTEALLAVGIKPVGAVQSWIGDPWYDHIKQEMEGVTVVGDELQPNLELIASLKPDLIIGNKVRQEKIYDQLKQIAPTIFSEDLAGDWKINFKLYSEALNKQAEGEQKMAAFDKRVEEVKAKLGSKAETKVSVARFSAKQVRIYQKQTFSGVLLSQLGIARPESQDKDSFMEVMSKETIPSMDGDVLFYFVSEVPGKNDAAKVVEEWKKDPLFQNLSVTKNNKIIQVDEAIWNSAGGYEAANLLLDELVKYFDVK
;
A
#
# COMPACT_ATOMS: atom_id res chain seq x y z
N MET A 1 31.02 -7.37 -10.32
CA MET A 1 31.53 -6.72 -9.10
C MET A 1 32.98 -7.13 -8.94
N LYS A 2 33.90 -6.19 -8.67
CA LYS A 2 35.32 -6.50 -8.46
C LYS A 2 35.49 -7.28 -7.14
N LEU A 3 36.47 -8.20 -7.05
CA LEU A 3 36.69 -9.00 -5.84
C LEU A 3 36.81 -8.12 -4.58
N ASN A 4 37.53 -7.00 -4.67
CA ASN A 4 37.74 -6.05 -3.57
C ASN A 4 36.43 -5.46 -3.02
N GLU A 5 35.42 -5.23 -3.87
CA GLU A 5 34.11 -4.73 -3.45
C GLU A 5 33.34 -5.84 -2.71
N GLN A 6 33.44 -7.09 -3.17
CA GLN A 6 32.83 -8.23 -2.46
C GLN A 6 33.49 -8.45 -1.10
N ALA A 7 34.83 -8.46 -1.07
CA ALA A 7 35.62 -8.67 0.13
C ALA A 7 35.36 -7.59 1.18
N LEU A 8 35.18 -6.33 0.76
CA LEU A 8 34.79 -5.24 1.66
C LEU A 8 33.47 -5.53 2.37
N LEU A 9 32.45 -5.95 1.62
CA LEU A 9 31.12 -6.25 2.18
C LEU A 9 31.13 -7.49 3.08
N TRP A 10 31.86 -8.54 2.71
CA TRP A 10 32.04 -9.72 3.55
C TRP A 10 32.77 -9.41 4.86
N ASN A 11 33.77 -8.54 4.84
CA ASN A 11 34.51 -8.11 6.03
C ASN A 11 33.67 -7.24 6.98
N GLN A 12 32.69 -6.50 6.46
CA GLN A 12 31.83 -5.61 7.24
C GLN A 12 30.51 -6.27 7.67
N ALA A 13 30.29 -7.54 7.30
CA ALA A 13 29.08 -8.27 7.64
C ALA A 13 29.25 -9.12 8.89
N PHE A 14 28.31 -8.97 9.82
CA PHE A 14 28.05 -9.94 10.86
C PHE A 14 27.34 -11.16 10.25
N ILE A 15 28.02 -12.30 10.26
CA ILE A 15 27.47 -13.58 9.79
C ILE A 15 26.92 -14.38 10.96
N LYS A 16 25.71 -14.91 10.78
CA LYS A 16 25.09 -15.93 11.64
C LYS A 16 24.81 -17.17 10.80
N ILE A 17 25.46 -18.28 11.12
CA ILE A 17 25.11 -19.59 10.55
C ILE A 17 23.80 -20.06 11.17
N ILE A 18 22.84 -20.40 10.33
CA ILE A 18 21.49 -20.81 10.70
C ILE A 18 21.39 -22.32 10.74
N ASP A 19 21.98 -22.98 9.75
CA ASP A 19 21.94 -24.43 9.65
C ASP A 19 23.06 -24.98 8.75
N VAL A 20 23.50 -26.21 9.03
CA VAL A 20 24.41 -26.97 8.18
C VAL A 20 23.81 -28.37 8.01
N ARG A 21 23.29 -28.65 6.81
CA ARG A 21 22.57 -29.90 6.50
C ARG A 21 23.35 -30.75 5.52
N HIS A 22 23.24 -32.06 5.70
CA HIS A 22 23.67 -33.07 4.75
C HIS A 22 22.42 -33.72 4.16
N THR A 23 22.35 -33.86 2.85
CA THR A 23 21.16 -34.40 2.17
C THR A 23 21.57 -35.34 1.05
N ILE A 24 20.88 -36.48 0.98
CA ILE A 24 21.07 -37.50 -0.06
C ILE A 24 19.72 -37.70 -0.73
N MET A 25 19.64 -37.43 -2.03
CA MET A 25 18.48 -37.65 -2.88
C MET A 25 18.71 -38.87 -3.76
N LYS A 26 17.67 -39.69 -3.94
CA LYS A 26 17.68 -40.83 -4.86
C LYS A 26 17.41 -40.36 -6.28
N GLN A 27 17.74 -41.21 -7.26
CA GLN A 27 17.40 -40.95 -8.66
C GLN A 27 15.90 -40.69 -8.83
N GLY A 28 15.56 -39.62 -9.53
CA GLY A 28 14.17 -39.18 -9.77
C GLY A 28 13.50 -38.50 -8.58
N GLU A 29 14.19 -38.34 -7.44
CA GLU A 29 13.67 -37.56 -6.32
C GLU A 29 13.73 -36.07 -6.65
N GLU A 30 12.69 -35.35 -6.25
CA GLU A 30 12.51 -33.94 -6.56
C GLU A 30 12.39 -33.10 -5.29
N LEU A 31 13.14 -32.02 -5.24
CA LEU A 31 12.91 -30.89 -4.35
C LEU A 31 12.28 -29.79 -5.18
N HIS A 32 10.99 -29.54 -5.01
CA HIS A 32 10.26 -28.54 -5.81
C HIS A 32 9.89 -27.31 -4.98
N ALA A 33 10.03 -26.13 -5.58
CA ALA A 33 9.65 -24.85 -5.02
C ALA A 33 10.22 -24.57 -3.62
N TYR A 34 11.45 -25.05 -3.32
CA TYR A 34 12.08 -24.80 -2.03
C TYR A 34 12.51 -23.33 -1.95
N ARG A 35 11.73 -22.53 -1.24
CA ARG A 35 12.08 -21.13 -0.97
C ARG A 35 13.14 -21.05 0.12
N MET A 36 14.33 -20.59 -0.24
CA MET A 36 15.46 -20.47 0.68
C MET A 36 15.11 -19.51 1.85
N PRO A 37 15.11 -19.98 3.12
CA PRO A 37 14.73 -19.15 4.27
C PRO A 37 15.80 -18.13 4.67
N SER A 38 17.04 -18.34 4.20
CA SER A 38 18.18 -17.44 4.31
C SER A 38 19.11 -17.70 3.13
N SER A 39 20.15 -16.88 2.94
CA SER A 39 21.18 -17.16 1.94
C SER A 39 21.83 -18.52 2.19
N ALA A 40 22.19 -19.21 1.12
CA ALA A 40 22.66 -20.59 1.20
C ALA A 40 23.83 -20.85 0.25
N PHE A 41 24.77 -21.67 0.72
CA PHE A 41 25.71 -22.39 -0.13
C PHE A 41 25.29 -23.85 -0.22
N LEU A 42 25.28 -24.40 -1.44
CA LEU A 42 25.15 -25.84 -1.66
C LEU A 42 26.42 -26.37 -2.31
N TYR A 43 26.90 -27.51 -1.82
CA TYR A 43 28.09 -28.17 -2.36
C TYR A 43 27.80 -29.63 -2.64
N VAL A 44 27.85 -30.02 -3.91
CA VAL A 44 27.59 -31.39 -4.36
C VAL A 44 28.83 -32.25 -4.17
N ILE A 45 28.72 -33.34 -3.43
CA ILE A 45 29.80 -34.30 -3.18
C ILE A 45 29.80 -35.38 -4.25
N ARG A 46 28.62 -35.91 -4.57
CA ARG A 46 28.43 -37.05 -5.47
C ARG A 46 27.13 -36.90 -6.26
N GLY A 47 27.12 -37.42 -7.47
CA GLY A 47 25.94 -37.46 -8.33
C GLY A 47 25.84 -36.30 -9.30
N SER A 48 24.66 -36.23 -9.92
CA SER A 48 24.25 -35.19 -10.85
C SER A 48 22.75 -34.93 -10.74
N ALA A 49 22.36 -33.71 -11.08
CA ALA A 49 20.98 -33.25 -11.02
C ALA A 49 20.73 -32.09 -11.99
N GLN A 50 19.47 -31.92 -12.36
CA GLN A 50 18.97 -30.65 -12.88
C GLN A 50 18.60 -29.77 -11.70
N LEU A 51 19.25 -28.61 -11.60
CA LEU A 51 19.01 -27.62 -10.56
C LEU A 51 18.48 -26.34 -11.20
N GLN A 52 17.47 -25.71 -10.60
CA GLN A 52 17.00 -24.39 -11.03
C GLN A 52 17.09 -23.39 -9.87
N LEU A 53 17.62 -22.21 -10.15
CA LEU A 53 17.55 -21.04 -9.27
C LEU A 53 16.64 -20.00 -9.92
N ASP A 54 15.50 -19.71 -9.29
CA ASP A 54 14.46 -18.84 -9.84
C ASP A 54 14.05 -19.18 -11.30
N GLY A 55 14.11 -20.47 -11.66
CA GLY A 55 13.80 -20.96 -13.01
C GLY A 55 14.95 -20.92 -14.02
N ILE A 56 16.13 -20.43 -13.64
CA ILE A 56 17.34 -20.56 -14.46
C ILE A 56 17.89 -21.96 -14.26
N ALA A 57 17.83 -22.78 -15.31
CA ALA A 57 18.27 -24.17 -15.27
C ALA A 57 19.80 -24.29 -15.34
N HIS A 58 20.33 -25.15 -14.48
CA HIS A 58 21.73 -25.52 -14.38
C HIS A 58 21.84 -27.03 -14.25
N HIS A 59 22.67 -27.65 -15.08
CA HIS A 59 23.08 -29.02 -14.84
C HIS A 59 24.23 -29.03 -13.84
N VAL A 60 24.05 -29.70 -12.70
CA VAL A 60 25.06 -29.79 -11.64
C VAL A 60 25.56 -31.23 -11.52
N SER A 61 26.83 -31.37 -11.18
CA SER A 61 27.48 -32.67 -10.98
C SER A 61 28.40 -32.61 -9.77
N ARG A 62 29.09 -33.70 -9.44
CA ARG A 62 30.07 -33.72 -8.35
C ARG A 62 30.97 -32.47 -8.35
N PHE A 63 31.11 -31.91 -7.16
CA PHE A 63 31.86 -30.70 -6.83
C PHE A 63 31.29 -29.40 -7.38
N SER A 64 30.06 -29.38 -7.90
CA SER A 64 29.37 -28.12 -8.17
C SER A 64 29.13 -27.38 -6.85
N LEU A 65 29.52 -26.11 -6.83
CA LEU A 65 29.19 -25.15 -5.78
C LEU A 65 28.10 -24.21 -6.31
N ILE A 66 27.06 -24.05 -5.51
CA ILE A 66 25.90 -23.22 -5.81
C ILE A 66 25.72 -22.23 -4.67
N HIS A 67 25.37 -21.00 -5.01
CA HIS A 67 24.96 -19.99 -4.04
C HIS A 67 23.63 -19.37 -4.45
N GLY A 68 22.76 -19.17 -3.48
CA GLY A 68 21.48 -18.49 -3.64
C GLY A 68 21.19 -17.56 -2.47
N GLY A 69 20.59 -16.41 -2.77
CA GLY A 69 20.11 -15.46 -1.77
C GLY A 69 18.87 -15.94 -1.00
N LYS A 70 18.53 -15.20 0.06
CA LYS A 70 17.26 -15.40 0.76
C LYS A 70 16.09 -15.19 -0.21
N GLY A 71 15.09 -16.06 -0.16
CA GLY A 71 13.89 -15.96 -0.99
C GLY A 71 14.02 -16.55 -2.39
N VAL A 72 15.23 -16.94 -2.82
CA VAL A 72 15.43 -17.67 -4.08
C VAL A 72 14.70 -19.03 -4.01
N TYR A 73 14.01 -19.36 -5.11
CA TYR A 73 13.41 -20.68 -5.28
C TYR A 73 14.43 -21.64 -5.84
N LEU A 74 14.63 -22.74 -5.13
CA LEU A 74 15.49 -23.85 -5.50
C LEU A 74 14.63 -25.03 -5.93
N ASP A 75 14.84 -25.48 -7.16
CA ASP A 75 14.31 -26.74 -7.67
C ASP A 75 15.46 -27.69 -7.95
N ILE A 76 15.36 -28.95 -7.52
CA ILE A 76 16.35 -29.99 -7.80
C ILE A 76 15.62 -31.25 -8.24
N THR A 77 15.98 -31.78 -9.41
CA THR A 77 15.58 -33.11 -9.87
C THR A 77 16.84 -33.95 -10.02
N ALA A 78 16.94 -35.00 -9.22
CA ALA A 78 18.14 -35.84 -9.19
C ALA A 78 18.19 -36.77 -10.41
N ASP A 79 19.22 -36.61 -11.25
CA ASP A 79 19.43 -37.46 -12.45
C ASP A 79 19.91 -38.87 -12.04
N GLU A 80 20.67 -38.92 -10.94
CA GLU A 80 21.17 -40.12 -10.26
C GLU A 80 21.19 -39.88 -8.72
N LEU A 81 21.87 -40.72 -7.94
CA LEU A 81 22.06 -40.44 -6.50
C LEU A 81 22.80 -39.12 -6.32
N LEU A 82 22.16 -38.12 -5.74
CA LEU A 82 22.71 -36.81 -5.47
C LEU A 82 23.00 -36.66 -3.97
N ASP A 83 24.25 -36.36 -3.63
CA ASP A 83 24.72 -36.15 -2.26
C ASP A 83 25.30 -34.75 -2.15
N TYR A 84 24.76 -33.91 -1.27
CA TYR A 84 25.18 -32.53 -1.11
C TYR A 84 25.06 -32.01 0.33
N TYR A 85 25.89 -31.01 0.64
CA TYR A 85 25.74 -30.18 1.85
C TYR A 85 25.02 -28.88 1.52
N MET A 86 24.21 -28.38 2.45
CA MET A 86 23.58 -27.06 2.39
C MET A 86 23.89 -26.28 3.66
N ILE A 87 24.47 -25.09 3.51
CA ILE A 87 24.86 -24.19 4.60
C ILE A 87 24.02 -22.93 4.52
N LEU A 88 23.12 -22.75 5.48
CA LEU A 88 22.22 -21.61 5.57
C LEU A 88 22.84 -20.55 6.49
N TYR A 89 22.87 -19.30 6.04
CA TYR A 89 23.43 -18.20 6.81
C TYR A 89 22.65 -16.88 6.63
N LYS A 90 22.72 -16.02 7.63
CA LYS A 90 22.26 -14.63 7.59
C LYS A 90 23.46 -13.69 7.65
N ALA A 91 23.48 -12.70 6.78
CA ALA A 91 24.45 -11.62 6.78
C ALA A 91 23.76 -10.31 7.12
N VAL A 92 24.28 -9.59 8.12
CA VAL A 92 23.80 -8.26 8.51
C VAL A 92 25.00 -7.33 8.54
N LEU A 93 24.90 -6.17 7.90
CA LEU A 93 26.01 -5.23 7.85
C LEU A 93 26.18 -4.55 9.22
N ALA A 94 27.42 -4.41 9.70
CA ALA A 94 27.70 -3.78 10.99
C ALA A 94 27.35 -2.29 10.95
N LEU A 95 26.59 -1.80 11.94
CA LEU A 95 26.20 -0.40 12.08
C LEU A 95 27.07 0.31 13.14
N PRO A 96 27.41 1.60 12.93
CA PRO A 96 27.09 2.43 11.77
C PRO A 96 27.96 2.12 10.55
N ALA A 97 27.34 2.02 9.38
CA ALA A 97 28.01 1.80 8.11
C ALA A 97 28.30 3.13 7.40
N ARG A 98 29.44 3.23 6.70
CA ARG A 98 29.72 4.39 5.84
C ARG A 98 28.71 4.43 4.68
N GLN A 99 28.30 5.63 4.25
CA GLN A 99 27.36 5.81 3.14
C GLN A 99 27.79 5.08 1.86
N GLU A 100 29.09 5.04 1.56
CA GLU A 100 29.64 4.31 0.42
C GLU A 100 29.37 2.80 0.51
N THR A 101 29.52 2.20 1.70
CA THR A 101 29.19 0.79 1.93
C THR A 101 27.70 0.54 1.79
N VAL A 102 26.85 1.43 2.33
CA VAL A 102 25.38 1.33 2.22
C VAL A 102 24.96 1.36 0.75
N LYS A 103 25.52 2.29 -0.03
CA LYS A 103 25.25 2.37 -1.47
C LYS A 103 25.77 1.14 -2.23
N LEU A 104 26.95 0.65 -1.86
CA LEU A 104 27.54 -0.54 -2.49
C LEU A 104 26.70 -1.80 -2.25
N ILE A 105 26.16 -1.99 -1.04
CA ILE A 105 25.28 -3.13 -0.74
C ILE A 105 23.91 -3.00 -1.43
N GLU A 106 23.36 -1.79 -1.57
CA GLU A 106 22.14 -1.54 -2.35
C GLU A 106 22.33 -1.88 -3.83
N ASP A 107 23.48 -1.52 -4.40
CA ASP A 107 23.76 -1.75 -5.82
C ASP A 107 24.21 -3.19 -6.10
N HIS A 108 24.99 -3.80 -5.20
CA HIS A 108 25.66 -5.10 -5.42
C HIS A 108 25.78 -5.93 -4.14
N ASN A 109 24.66 -6.40 -3.58
CA ASN A 109 24.67 -7.29 -2.42
C ASN A 109 25.22 -8.71 -2.73
N PRO A 110 26.43 -9.10 -2.30
CA PRO A 110 27.00 -10.42 -2.58
C PRO A 110 26.21 -11.55 -1.91
N PHE A 111 25.52 -11.28 -0.80
CA PHE A 111 24.74 -12.25 -0.06
C PHE A 111 23.45 -12.65 -0.76
N GLN A 112 23.03 -11.90 -1.79
CA GLN A 112 21.82 -12.16 -2.57
C GLN A 112 22.11 -12.66 -3.98
N MET A 113 23.38 -12.70 -4.40
CA MET A 113 23.76 -13.11 -5.75
C MET A 113 23.52 -14.60 -5.97
N GLN A 114 23.34 -14.99 -7.23
CA GLN A 114 23.24 -16.38 -7.67
C GLN A 114 24.45 -16.75 -8.51
N TYR A 115 25.05 -17.89 -8.23
CA TYR A 115 26.11 -18.43 -9.08
C TYR A 115 26.20 -19.94 -8.91
N VAL A 116 26.57 -20.59 -10.00
CA VAL A 116 26.86 -22.02 -10.08
C VAL A 116 28.19 -22.17 -10.79
N PHE A 117 29.16 -22.81 -10.15
CA PHE A 117 30.42 -23.14 -10.78
C PHE A 117 31.06 -24.37 -10.15
N LYS A 118 32.12 -24.88 -10.77
CA LYS A 118 32.90 -25.99 -10.24
C LYS A 118 34.25 -25.45 -9.76
N PRO A 119 34.54 -25.48 -8.44
CA PRO A 119 35.83 -25.00 -7.93
C PRO A 119 37.02 -25.75 -8.55
N HIS A 120 38.12 -25.05 -8.83
CA HIS A 120 39.38 -25.66 -9.26
C HIS A 120 39.99 -26.54 -8.16
N TYR A 121 39.80 -26.14 -6.90
CA TYR A 121 40.24 -26.86 -5.71
C TYR A 121 39.00 -27.34 -4.94
N PRO A 122 38.35 -28.43 -5.38
CA PRO A 122 37.11 -28.88 -4.76
C PRO A 122 37.35 -29.55 -3.40
N ILE A 123 38.52 -30.15 -3.18
CA ILE A 123 38.83 -30.92 -1.96
C ILE A 123 38.91 -30.02 -0.72
N SER A 124 39.47 -28.82 -0.84
CA SER A 124 39.56 -27.83 0.23
C SER A 124 38.18 -27.35 0.64
N VAL A 125 37.33 -26.97 -0.33
CA VAL A 125 35.91 -26.67 -0.06
C VAL A 125 35.20 -27.86 0.60
N PHE A 126 35.45 -29.09 0.15
CA PHE A 126 34.91 -30.31 0.77
C PHE A 126 35.34 -30.47 2.24
N HIS A 127 36.61 -30.22 2.57
CA HIS A 127 37.09 -30.25 3.95
C HIS A 127 36.39 -29.19 4.82
N HIS A 128 36.16 -27.99 4.30
CA HIS A 128 35.44 -26.95 5.03
C HIS A 128 33.99 -27.35 5.31
N VAL A 129 33.24 -27.82 4.30
CA VAL A 129 31.82 -28.18 4.48
C VAL A 129 31.64 -29.39 5.40
N THR A 130 32.52 -30.39 5.31
CA THR A 130 32.48 -31.57 6.19
C THR A 130 32.87 -31.24 7.63
N ALA A 131 33.90 -30.40 7.83
CA ALA A 131 34.27 -29.92 9.16
C ALA A 131 33.12 -29.11 9.78
N MET A 132 32.52 -28.18 9.04
CA MET A 132 31.34 -27.44 9.54
C MET A 132 30.19 -28.38 9.90
N SER A 133 29.87 -29.35 9.04
CA SER A 133 28.78 -30.30 9.31
C SER A 133 29.05 -31.13 10.56
N LYS A 134 30.29 -31.60 10.75
CA LYS A 134 30.69 -32.34 11.95
C LYS A 134 30.52 -31.48 13.22
N GLU A 135 31.09 -30.28 13.24
CA GLU A 135 31.04 -29.41 14.42
C GLU A 135 29.62 -28.89 14.70
N TRP A 136 28.78 -28.68 13.68
CA TRP A 136 27.40 -28.17 13.84
C TRP A 136 26.49 -29.06 14.69
N HIS A 137 26.72 -30.38 14.69
CA HIS A 137 25.92 -31.32 15.49
C HIS A 137 26.28 -31.34 16.98
N HIS A 138 27.37 -30.67 17.37
CA HIS A 138 27.79 -30.54 18.76
C HIS A 138 27.19 -29.24 19.29
N SER A 139 26.17 -29.34 20.16
CA SER A 139 25.26 -28.24 20.55
C SER A 139 25.88 -27.05 21.29
N ASP A 140 27.19 -27.07 21.51
CA ASP A 140 27.94 -26.16 22.37
C ASP A 140 28.33 -24.84 21.70
N PHE A 141 28.59 -23.81 22.51
CA PHE A 141 28.83 -22.44 22.02
C PHE A 141 30.20 -22.28 21.34
N ILE A 142 31.20 -23.06 21.73
CA ILE A 142 32.57 -22.99 21.18
C ILE A 142 32.57 -23.57 19.76
N GLU A 143 31.83 -24.64 19.53
CA GLU A 143 31.69 -25.35 18.27
C GLU A 143 30.93 -24.49 17.27
N LYS A 144 29.92 -23.73 17.71
CA LYS A 144 29.27 -22.70 16.88
C LYS A 144 30.24 -21.58 16.46
N LEU A 145 31.16 -21.19 17.34
CA LEU A 145 32.22 -20.23 16.98
C LEU A 145 33.20 -20.84 15.97
N GLN A 146 33.58 -22.11 16.15
CA GLN A 146 34.44 -22.84 15.23
C GLN A 146 33.81 -22.99 13.84
N VAL A 147 32.53 -23.35 13.75
CA VAL A 147 31.77 -23.40 12.50
C VAL A 147 31.80 -22.04 11.80
N LYS A 148 31.60 -20.95 12.54
CA LYS A 148 31.68 -19.59 11.99
C LYS A 148 33.08 -19.26 11.47
N ALA A 149 34.14 -19.67 12.16
CA ALA A 149 35.51 -19.48 11.69
C ALA A 149 35.80 -20.25 10.39
N ILE A 150 35.40 -21.52 10.32
CA ILE A 150 35.55 -22.37 9.12
C ILE A 150 34.73 -21.78 7.96
N PHE A 151 33.53 -21.26 8.22
CA PHE A 151 32.72 -20.61 7.20
C PHE A 151 33.44 -19.42 6.55
N TYR A 152 34.09 -18.55 7.33
CA TYR A 152 34.86 -17.44 6.77
C TYR A 152 36.05 -17.91 5.93
N GLN A 153 36.73 -18.99 6.34
CA GLN A 153 37.78 -19.61 5.52
C GLN A 153 37.24 -20.12 4.19
N MET A 154 36.09 -20.81 4.22
CA MET A 154 35.42 -21.29 3.02
C MET A 154 35.03 -20.14 2.09
N VAL A 155 34.42 -19.07 2.62
CA VAL A 155 34.03 -17.89 1.82
C VAL A 155 35.25 -17.24 1.17
N TYR A 156 36.36 -17.07 1.90
CA TYR A 156 37.61 -16.55 1.33
C TYR A 156 38.04 -17.37 0.12
N GLU A 157 38.07 -18.70 0.26
CA GLU A 157 38.49 -19.60 -0.81
C GLU A 157 37.54 -19.58 -2.02
N ILE A 158 36.22 -19.52 -1.78
CA ILE A 158 35.21 -19.39 -2.82
C ILE A 158 35.43 -18.10 -3.62
N LEU A 159 35.60 -16.97 -2.93
CA LEU A 159 35.79 -15.67 -3.57
C LEU A 159 37.07 -15.63 -4.42
N GLU A 160 38.17 -16.19 -3.93
CA GLU A 160 39.42 -16.31 -4.69
C GLU A 160 39.23 -17.17 -5.95
N GLN A 161 38.58 -18.33 -5.81
CA GLN A 161 38.34 -19.23 -6.93
C GLN A 161 37.36 -18.63 -7.96
N MET A 162 36.39 -17.84 -7.53
CA MET A 162 35.48 -17.10 -8.41
C MET A 162 36.23 -16.07 -9.25
N GLU A 163 37.16 -15.32 -8.64
CA GLU A 163 37.97 -14.34 -9.37
C GLU A 163 38.88 -15.02 -10.40
N ARG A 164 39.62 -16.07 -9.99
CA ARG A 164 40.50 -16.83 -10.90
C ARG A 164 39.77 -17.44 -12.09
N GLN A 165 38.50 -17.82 -11.91
CA GLN A 165 37.66 -18.43 -12.94
C GLN A 165 36.77 -17.44 -13.70
N ASN A 166 36.80 -16.16 -13.34
CA ASN A 166 35.89 -15.14 -13.87
C ASN A 166 34.41 -15.56 -13.77
N VAL A 167 34.02 -16.16 -12.63
CA VAL A 167 32.64 -16.61 -12.40
C VAL A 167 31.71 -15.40 -12.41
N ILE A 168 30.67 -15.47 -13.25
CA ILE A 168 29.67 -14.42 -13.36
C ILE A 168 28.56 -14.68 -12.34
N ALA A 169 28.44 -13.79 -11.36
CA ALA A 169 27.31 -13.76 -10.44
C ALA A 169 26.11 -13.06 -11.08
N VAL A 170 24.95 -13.70 -11.02
CA VAL A 170 23.68 -13.21 -11.55
C VAL A 170 22.85 -12.64 -10.41
N LYS A 171 22.20 -11.48 -10.62
CA LYS A 171 21.27 -10.92 -9.64
C LYS A 171 19.96 -11.70 -9.65
N PRO A 172 19.30 -11.89 -8.50
CA PRO A 172 17.99 -12.54 -8.46
C PRO A 172 16.98 -11.77 -9.31
N ASP A 173 16.20 -12.50 -10.10
CA ASP A 173 15.14 -11.91 -10.91
C ASP A 173 13.90 -11.65 -10.04
N LEU A 174 13.91 -10.48 -9.39
CA LEU A 174 12.82 -10.02 -8.54
C LEU A 174 11.46 -10.00 -9.26
N VAL A 175 11.45 -9.80 -10.58
CA VAL A 175 10.21 -9.76 -11.36
C VAL A 175 9.70 -11.17 -11.60
N ALA A 176 10.58 -12.10 -11.99
CA ALA A 176 10.20 -13.50 -12.12
C ALA A 176 9.68 -14.08 -10.80
N GLN A 177 10.34 -13.77 -9.68
CA GLN A 177 9.88 -14.17 -8.34
C GLN A 177 8.51 -13.54 -7.99
N ALA A 178 8.34 -12.24 -8.26
CA ALA A 178 7.07 -11.55 -8.04
C ALA A 178 5.93 -12.15 -8.88
N VAL A 179 6.18 -12.40 -10.16
CA VAL A 179 5.23 -13.03 -11.07
C VAL A 179 4.87 -14.42 -10.58
N ARG A 180 5.85 -15.25 -10.21
CA ARG A 180 5.60 -16.60 -9.69
C ARG A 180 4.71 -16.56 -8.45
N TYR A 181 5.05 -15.72 -7.48
CA TYR A 181 4.24 -15.54 -6.27
C TYR A 181 2.81 -15.12 -6.59
N ILE A 182 2.64 -14.17 -7.52
CA ILE A 182 1.32 -13.74 -7.99
C ILE A 182 0.56 -14.91 -8.62
N HIS A 183 1.18 -15.73 -9.46
CA HIS A 183 0.52 -16.87 -10.10
C HIS A 183 0.14 -17.98 -9.14
N GLU A 184 0.95 -18.24 -8.12
CA GLU A 184 0.67 -19.28 -7.13
C GLU A 184 -0.44 -18.87 -6.16
N ARG A 185 -0.54 -17.58 -5.85
CA ARG A 185 -1.42 -17.06 -4.79
C ARG A 185 -2.42 -16.03 -5.26
N TYR A 186 -2.72 -15.96 -6.56
CA TYR A 186 -3.60 -14.92 -7.10
C TYR A 186 -4.99 -14.90 -6.45
N GLN A 187 -5.44 -16.00 -5.84
CA GLN A 187 -6.73 -16.11 -5.14
C GLN A 187 -6.70 -15.46 -3.74
N GLU A 188 -5.52 -15.26 -3.16
CA GLU A 188 -5.34 -14.69 -1.83
C GLU A 188 -5.31 -13.15 -1.88
N PRO A 189 -5.60 -12.44 -0.77
CA PRO A 189 -5.48 -10.98 -0.71
C PRO A 189 -4.00 -10.55 -0.75
N ILE A 190 -3.44 -10.46 -1.96
CA ILE A 190 -2.08 -9.96 -2.21
C ILE A 190 -2.10 -8.43 -2.26
N THR A 191 -1.30 -7.79 -1.41
CA THR A 191 -1.00 -6.36 -1.45
C THR A 191 0.44 -6.10 -1.89
N LEU A 192 0.78 -4.83 -2.16
CA LEU A 192 2.16 -4.50 -2.52
C LEU A 192 3.10 -4.79 -1.35
N GLU A 193 2.66 -4.54 -0.12
CA GLU A 193 3.41 -4.81 1.11
C GLU A 193 3.70 -6.31 1.23
N THR A 194 2.71 -7.18 0.99
CA THR A 194 2.93 -8.64 1.01
C THR A 194 3.94 -9.10 -0.03
N LEU A 195 3.96 -8.48 -1.22
CA LEU A 195 4.96 -8.75 -2.25
C LEU A 195 6.35 -8.29 -1.83
N LEU A 196 6.47 -7.11 -1.21
CA LEU A 196 7.75 -6.56 -0.77
C LEU A 196 8.35 -7.35 0.38
N GLU A 197 7.51 -7.76 1.35
CA GLU A 197 7.90 -8.67 2.43
C GLU A 197 8.34 -10.03 1.88
N HIS A 198 7.63 -10.56 0.89
CA HIS A 198 7.99 -11.83 0.27
C HIS A 198 9.29 -11.75 -0.55
N LEU A 199 9.57 -10.62 -1.18
CA LEU A 199 10.73 -10.45 -2.06
C LEU A 199 11.94 -9.82 -1.35
N ASP A 200 11.81 -9.46 -0.06
CA ASP A 200 12.86 -8.84 0.75
C ASP A 200 13.48 -7.60 0.07
N CYS A 201 12.66 -6.79 -0.59
CA CYS A 201 13.10 -5.65 -1.40
C CYS A 201 12.29 -4.39 -1.13
N SER A 202 12.85 -3.23 -1.48
CA SER A 202 12.16 -1.95 -1.30
C SER A 202 11.07 -1.73 -2.35
N SER A 203 10.01 -0.98 -1.97
CA SER A 203 8.91 -0.59 -2.88
C SER A 203 9.42 0.05 -4.16
N ARG A 204 10.34 1.02 -4.01
CA ARG A 204 10.96 1.73 -5.14
C ARG A 204 11.68 0.78 -6.09
N GLN A 205 12.42 -0.20 -5.56
CA GLN A 205 13.15 -1.16 -6.36
C GLN A 205 12.19 -2.02 -7.17
N LEU A 206 11.24 -2.71 -6.52
CA LEU A 206 10.30 -3.61 -7.19
C LEU A 206 9.50 -2.89 -8.27
N LEU A 207 8.88 -1.74 -7.95
CA LEU A 207 8.07 -0.98 -8.91
C LEU A 207 8.89 -0.56 -10.15
N ARG A 208 10.14 -0.14 -9.94
CA ARG A 208 11.02 0.27 -11.03
C ARG A 208 11.40 -0.90 -11.94
N VAL A 209 11.86 -2.04 -11.40
CA VAL A 209 12.25 -3.19 -12.24
C VAL A 209 11.04 -3.87 -12.87
N PHE A 210 9.93 -4.00 -12.15
CA PHE A 210 8.70 -4.61 -12.67
C PHE A 210 8.10 -3.78 -13.81
N LYS A 211 8.01 -2.44 -13.67
CA LYS A 211 7.56 -1.57 -14.76
C LYS A 211 8.52 -1.58 -15.95
N LYS A 212 9.83 -1.72 -15.72
CA LYS A 212 10.82 -1.81 -16.80
C LYS A 212 10.67 -3.10 -17.63
N GLN A 213 10.41 -4.24 -16.98
CA GLN A 213 10.36 -5.55 -17.64
C GLN A 213 8.94 -5.95 -18.11
N VAL A 214 7.92 -5.74 -17.27
CA VAL A 214 6.52 -6.17 -17.51
C VAL A 214 5.65 -5.02 -18.04
N ARG A 215 6.12 -3.76 -17.97
CA ARG A 215 5.40 -2.53 -18.38
C ARG A 215 4.16 -2.16 -17.57
N THR A 216 3.83 -2.91 -16.53
CA THR A 216 2.72 -2.63 -15.60
C THR A 216 3.21 -2.59 -14.15
N SER A 217 2.33 -2.28 -13.19
CA SER A 217 2.63 -2.50 -11.77
C SER A 217 2.37 -3.96 -11.37
N PRO A 218 2.97 -4.47 -10.28
CA PRO A 218 2.68 -5.82 -9.78
C PRO A 218 1.19 -6.05 -9.45
N ILE A 219 0.52 -5.03 -8.92
CA ILE A 219 -0.91 -5.12 -8.57
C ILE A 219 -1.79 -5.08 -9.82
N ASP A 220 -1.45 -4.26 -10.81
CA ASP A 220 -2.19 -4.28 -12.09
C ASP A 220 -1.99 -5.61 -12.83
N TYR A 221 -0.79 -6.19 -12.74
CA TYR A 221 -0.50 -7.53 -13.27
C TYR A 221 -1.37 -8.60 -12.60
N LEU A 222 -1.48 -8.57 -11.26
CA LEU A 222 -2.38 -9.45 -10.51
C LEU A 222 -3.84 -9.27 -10.95
N ILE A 223 -4.31 -8.04 -11.11
CA ILE A 223 -5.69 -7.78 -11.56
C ILE A 223 -5.91 -8.37 -12.96
N GLN A 224 -4.99 -8.13 -13.90
CA GLN A 224 -5.07 -8.69 -15.25
C GLN A 224 -5.08 -10.23 -15.25
N LEU A 225 -4.25 -10.84 -14.40
CA LEU A 225 -4.24 -12.30 -14.22
C LEU A 225 -5.61 -12.80 -13.71
N ARG A 226 -6.15 -12.16 -12.68
CA ARG A 226 -7.48 -12.49 -12.15
C ARG A 226 -8.58 -12.33 -13.19
N MET A 227 -8.55 -11.28 -14.01
CA MET A 227 -9.51 -11.07 -15.09
C MET A 227 -9.40 -12.15 -16.17
N SER A 228 -8.18 -12.54 -16.53
CA SER A 228 -7.93 -13.63 -17.47
C SER A 228 -8.51 -14.96 -16.97
N LYS A 229 -8.27 -15.31 -15.70
CA LYS A 229 -8.85 -16.50 -15.04
C LYS A 229 -10.37 -16.43 -14.96
N ALA A 230 -10.91 -15.25 -14.62
CA ALA A 230 -12.35 -15.05 -14.56
C ALA A 230 -13.02 -15.23 -15.93
N LYS A 231 -12.42 -14.73 -17.02
CA LYS A 231 -12.89 -14.98 -18.40
C LYS A 231 -12.94 -16.46 -18.72
N GLN A 232 -11.89 -17.21 -18.35
CA GLN A 232 -11.87 -18.65 -18.57
C GLN A 232 -13.02 -19.34 -17.84
N LEU A 233 -13.26 -19.00 -16.56
CA LEU A 233 -14.36 -19.57 -15.78
C LEU A 233 -15.73 -19.19 -16.34
N LEU A 234 -15.94 -17.93 -16.73
CA LEU A 234 -17.21 -17.47 -17.33
C LEU A 234 -17.60 -18.23 -18.60
N LEU A 235 -16.61 -18.67 -19.38
CA LEU A 235 -16.82 -19.37 -20.66
C LEU A 235 -16.86 -20.89 -20.51
N SER A 236 -16.18 -21.45 -19.49
CA SER A 236 -16.04 -22.90 -19.33
C SER A 236 -16.98 -23.52 -18.29
N THR A 237 -17.63 -22.70 -17.46
CA THR A 237 -18.50 -23.20 -16.38
C THR A 237 -19.81 -22.42 -16.25
N ASP A 238 -20.73 -23.00 -15.48
CA ASP A 238 -21.99 -22.38 -15.07
C ASP A 238 -21.97 -21.82 -13.65
N PHE A 239 -20.77 -21.52 -13.14
CA PHE A 239 -20.63 -20.88 -11.84
C PHE A 239 -21.32 -19.51 -11.82
N THR A 240 -21.90 -19.21 -10.66
CA THR A 240 -22.46 -17.90 -10.38
C THR A 240 -21.36 -16.84 -10.32
N LEU A 241 -21.72 -15.57 -10.53
CA LEU A 241 -20.76 -14.47 -10.45
C LEU A 241 -20.08 -14.36 -9.10
N LYS A 242 -20.78 -14.75 -8.02
CA LYS A 242 -20.22 -14.77 -6.67
C LYS A 242 -19.13 -15.82 -6.54
N GLU A 243 -19.39 -17.05 -6.98
CA GLU A 243 -18.40 -18.13 -6.95
C GLU A 243 -17.18 -17.80 -7.82
N ILE A 244 -17.38 -17.21 -9.00
CA ILE A 244 -16.28 -16.78 -9.86
C ILE A 244 -15.45 -15.70 -9.15
N ALA A 245 -16.10 -14.67 -8.59
CA ALA A 245 -15.42 -13.60 -7.85
C ALA A 245 -14.57 -14.17 -6.70
N GLU A 246 -15.14 -15.03 -5.87
CA GLU A 246 -14.44 -15.68 -4.75
C GLU A 246 -13.26 -16.53 -5.25
N SER A 247 -13.46 -17.32 -6.31
CA SER A 247 -12.43 -18.20 -6.88
C SER A 247 -11.24 -17.47 -7.53
N VAL A 248 -11.39 -16.19 -7.88
CA VAL A 248 -10.31 -15.36 -8.41
C VAL A 248 -9.79 -14.34 -7.38
N GLY A 249 -10.25 -14.41 -6.13
CA GLY A 249 -9.71 -13.63 -5.01
C GLY A 249 -10.40 -12.28 -4.75
N TYR A 250 -11.69 -12.16 -5.08
CA TYR A 250 -12.55 -11.05 -4.70
C TYR A 250 -13.65 -11.52 -3.75
N THR A 251 -13.78 -10.85 -2.61
CA THR A 251 -14.83 -11.14 -1.61
C THR A 251 -16.19 -10.56 -2.01
N ASP A 252 -16.21 -9.48 -2.79
CA ASP A 252 -17.42 -8.82 -3.26
C ASP A 252 -17.60 -8.99 -4.77
N SER A 253 -18.67 -9.70 -5.15
CA SER A 253 -19.09 -9.92 -6.54
C SER A 253 -19.44 -8.63 -7.31
N TYR A 254 -19.93 -7.58 -6.63
CA TYR A 254 -20.22 -6.29 -7.24
C TYR A 254 -18.93 -5.53 -7.55
N TYR A 255 -17.99 -5.50 -6.61
CA TYR A 255 -16.66 -4.95 -6.85
C TYR A 255 -15.94 -5.68 -7.99
N PHE A 256 -15.94 -7.01 -7.99
CA PHE A 256 -15.41 -7.82 -9.09
C PHE A 256 -16.02 -7.43 -10.44
N SER A 257 -17.36 -7.30 -10.51
CA SER A 257 -18.06 -6.94 -11.74
C SER A 257 -17.66 -5.56 -12.27
N ARG A 258 -17.43 -4.57 -11.38
CA ARG A 258 -16.94 -3.23 -11.76
C ARG A 258 -15.52 -3.30 -12.31
N ILE A 259 -14.63 -4.02 -11.64
CA ILE A 259 -13.23 -4.20 -12.09
C ILE A 259 -13.18 -4.94 -13.42
N PHE A 260 -13.98 -6.00 -13.58
CA PHE A 260 -14.08 -6.74 -14.84
C PHE A 260 -14.54 -5.84 -15.99
N LYS A 261 -15.59 -5.03 -15.77
CA LYS A 261 -16.04 -4.06 -16.78
C LYS A 261 -14.98 -3.02 -17.13
N LYS A 262 -14.19 -2.56 -16.15
CA LYS A 262 -13.09 -1.61 -16.37
C LYS A 262 -12.00 -2.19 -17.27
N TYR A 263 -11.63 -3.46 -17.08
CA TYR A 263 -10.52 -4.09 -17.80
C TYR A 263 -10.93 -4.75 -19.12
N GLU A 264 -12.14 -5.30 -19.22
CA GLU A 264 -12.62 -6.03 -20.40
C GLU A 264 -13.63 -5.22 -21.24
N GLY A 265 -14.08 -4.05 -20.75
CA GLY A 265 -15.02 -3.16 -21.44
C GLY A 265 -16.50 -3.58 -21.36
N ALA A 266 -16.80 -4.78 -20.89
CA ALA A 266 -18.16 -5.31 -20.72
C ALA A 266 -18.34 -5.94 -19.33
N SER A 267 -19.57 -5.97 -18.81
CA SER A 267 -19.85 -6.68 -17.55
C SER A 267 -19.65 -8.19 -17.73
N PRO A 268 -19.33 -8.94 -16.65
CA PRO A 268 -19.20 -10.40 -16.70
C PRO A 268 -20.39 -11.11 -17.38
N THR A 269 -21.62 -10.70 -17.05
CA THR A 269 -22.85 -11.25 -17.64
C THR A 269 -22.94 -10.96 -19.14
N SER A 270 -22.73 -9.69 -19.53
CA SER A 270 -22.77 -9.29 -20.94
C SER A 270 -21.68 -9.97 -21.75
N PHE A 271 -20.50 -10.19 -21.15
CA PHE A 271 -19.40 -10.94 -21.75
C PHE A 271 -19.79 -12.41 -22.00
N LYS A 272 -20.39 -13.09 -21.00
CA LYS A 272 -20.88 -14.48 -21.16
C LYS A 272 -21.97 -14.57 -22.23
N GLU A 273 -22.96 -13.68 -22.21
CA GLU A 273 -24.05 -13.64 -23.20
C GLU A 273 -23.54 -13.39 -24.64
N ALA A 274 -22.61 -12.45 -24.81
CA ALA A 274 -22.03 -12.15 -26.12
C ALA A 274 -21.26 -13.35 -26.68
N ALA A 275 -20.50 -14.06 -25.84
CA ALA A 275 -19.78 -15.27 -26.23
C ALA A 275 -20.73 -16.42 -26.63
N LEU A 276 -21.79 -16.65 -25.84
CA LEU A 276 -22.82 -17.65 -26.16
C LEU A 276 -23.54 -17.35 -27.48
N GLN A 277 -23.89 -16.09 -27.72
CA GLN A 277 -24.49 -15.69 -29.01
C GLN A 277 -23.51 -15.85 -30.19
N GLN A 278 -22.21 -15.63 -29.97
CA GLN A 278 -21.19 -15.81 -30.99
C GLN A 278 -20.98 -17.29 -31.34
N GLU A 279 -21.01 -18.19 -30.36
CA GLU A 279 -21.01 -19.64 -30.60
C GLU A 279 -22.27 -20.12 -31.34
N GLN A 280 -23.45 -19.64 -30.93
CA GLN A 280 -24.71 -19.95 -31.62
C GLN A 280 -24.70 -19.47 -33.08
N ARG A 281 -24.11 -18.30 -33.37
CA ARG A 281 -23.93 -17.80 -34.74
C ARG A 281 -22.94 -18.64 -35.56
N ARG A 282 -21.85 -19.12 -34.94
CA ARG A 282 -20.89 -20.03 -35.59
C ARG A 282 -21.52 -21.39 -35.92
N ASN A 283 -22.40 -21.88 -35.05
CA ASN A 283 -23.06 -23.17 -35.18
C ASN A 283 -24.38 -23.11 -35.97
N ASN A 284 -24.75 -21.94 -36.51
CA ASN A 284 -25.94 -21.80 -37.35
C ASN A 284 -25.61 -22.08 -38.83
N PRO A 285 -26.11 -23.18 -39.42
CA PRO A 285 -25.80 -23.56 -40.81
C PRO A 285 -26.21 -22.49 -41.84
N SER A 286 -27.22 -21.67 -41.51
CA SER A 286 -27.69 -20.59 -42.39
C SER A 286 -26.70 -19.42 -42.53
N VAL A 287 -25.78 -19.27 -41.57
CA VAL A 287 -24.76 -18.19 -41.56
C VAL A 287 -23.44 -18.68 -42.18
N VAL A 288 -23.16 -19.99 -42.13
CA VAL A 288 -21.94 -20.61 -42.70
C VAL A 288 -22.11 -20.93 -44.21
N SER A 289 -23.33 -21.01 -44.72
CA SER A 289 -23.61 -21.25 -46.14
C SER A 289 -23.40 -20.00 -47.01
N ARG A 290 -22.17 -19.81 -47.52
CA ARG A 290 -21.85 -18.78 -48.54
C ARG A 290 -22.47 -19.03 -49.92
N TYR A 291 -23.27 -20.09 -50.09
CA TYR A 291 -24.05 -20.34 -51.30
C TYR A 291 -25.40 -20.96 -50.95
N PRO A 292 -26.49 -20.18 -50.84
CA PRO A 292 -27.81 -20.78 -50.71
C PRO A 292 -28.15 -21.47 -52.04
N ILE A 293 -28.18 -22.81 -52.04
CA ILE A 293 -28.60 -23.64 -53.18
C ILE A 293 -30.10 -23.44 -53.50
N ALA A 294 -30.87 -22.80 -52.60
CA ALA A 294 -32.26 -22.46 -52.83
C ALA A 294 -32.43 -20.98 -53.21
N ALA A 295 -32.91 -20.76 -54.43
CA ALA A 295 -33.28 -19.44 -54.94
C ALA A 295 -34.37 -18.77 -54.08
N LYS A 296 -34.26 -17.45 -53.89
CA LYS A 296 -35.33 -16.59 -53.37
C LYS A 296 -36.62 -16.80 -54.17
N ARG A 297 -37.51 -17.67 -53.72
CA ARG A 297 -38.87 -17.78 -54.27
C ARG A 297 -39.82 -16.91 -53.46
N GLN A 298 -40.04 -15.73 -54.05
CA GLN A 298 -41.31 -15.03 -54.23
C GLN A 298 -42.43 -15.30 -53.22
N GLN A 299 -42.83 -14.21 -52.55
CA GLN A 299 -44.20 -14.02 -52.08
C GLN A 299 -45.19 -14.41 -53.18
N ARG A 300 -46.10 -15.34 -52.87
CA ARG A 300 -47.38 -15.46 -53.54
C ARG A 300 -48.48 -15.52 -52.49
N TYR A 301 -49.43 -14.63 -52.68
CA TYR A 301 -50.66 -14.47 -51.93
C TYR A 301 -51.67 -15.53 -52.40
N ILE A 302 -52.45 -16.07 -51.46
CA ILE A 302 -53.90 -16.42 -51.53
C ILE A 302 -54.32 -17.92 -51.48
N ASP A 303 -55.26 -18.13 -50.54
CA ASP A 303 -56.37 -19.10 -50.37
C ASP A 303 -56.14 -20.55 -49.95
N ASN A 304 -56.49 -20.86 -48.69
CA ASN A 304 -57.79 -21.44 -48.26
C ASN A 304 -57.65 -21.90 -46.79
N ASP A 305 -58.66 -22.01 -45.95
CA ASP A 305 -59.95 -21.33 -45.74
C ASP A 305 -60.38 -21.84 -44.33
N TYR A 306 -61.17 -21.06 -43.59
CA TYR A 306 -61.68 -21.34 -42.23
C TYR A 306 -60.72 -21.19 -41.04
N GLU A 307 -60.62 -19.98 -40.48
CA GLU A 307 -61.07 -19.71 -39.10
C GLU A 307 -61.40 -18.21 -38.91
N ASN A 308 -62.72 -17.94 -38.83
CA ASN A 308 -63.44 -17.03 -37.94
C ASN A 308 -63.06 -15.54 -37.76
N HIS A 309 -63.70 -14.71 -38.59
CA HIS A 309 -64.72 -13.69 -38.28
C HIS A 309 -64.56 -12.53 -37.26
N TYR A 310 -64.79 -11.32 -37.83
CA TYR A 310 -65.35 -10.05 -37.30
C TYR A 310 -64.50 -9.24 -36.30
N HIS A 311 -64.15 -7.98 -36.56
CA HIS A 311 -65.05 -6.86 -36.84
C HIS A 311 -64.50 -5.85 -37.86
N LYS A 312 -65.42 -5.34 -38.70
CA LYS A 312 -65.21 -4.24 -39.66
C LYS A 312 -66.38 -3.26 -39.50
N LYS A 313 -66.09 -1.96 -39.43
CA LYS A 313 -66.86 -0.83 -40.02
C LYS A 313 -66.04 0.45 -39.75
N ARG A 314 -65.42 1.03 -40.80
CA ARG A 314 -65.92 2.16 -41.65
C ARG A 314 -65.72 3.49 -40.91
N GLU A 315 -65.18 4.57 -41.47
CA GLU A 315 -65.26 5.16 -42.83
C GLU A 315 -64.31 6.39 -42.85
N GLY A 316 -63.85 6.85 -44.02
CA GLY A 316 -63.34 8.22 -44.19
C GLY A 316 -62.17 8.39 -45.15
N VAL A 317 -62.38 9.18 -46.21
CA VAL A 317 -61.58 9.27 -47.45
C VAL A 317 -61.02 10.69 -47.62
N LEU A 318 -59.69 10.82 -47.81
CA LEU A 318 -58.89 11.87 -48.55
C LEU A 318 -59.04 13.38 -48.18
N PRO A 319 -58.17 14.34 -48.66
CA PRO A 319 -56.84 14.29 -49.30
C PRO A 319 -55.78 15.37 -48.83
N MET A 320 -54.53 15.24 -49.34
CA MET A 320 -53.52 16.29 -49.71
C MET A 320 -53.12 17.46 -48.76
N TYR A 321 -51.81 17.57 -48.48
CA TYR A 321 -50.98 18.64 -49.10
C TYR A 321 -49.48 18.31 -49.11
N ARG A 322 -48.80 18.89 -50.10
CA ARG A 322 -47.47 18.61 -50.64
C ARG A 322 -46.56 19.78 -50.28
N LYS A 323 -45.33 19.55 -49.80
CA LYS A 323 -44.08 20.12 -50.34
C LYS A 323 -42.89 20.04 -49.39
N SER A 324 -41.74 19.98 -50.06
CA SER A 324 -40.37 19.89 -49.59
C SER A 324 -39.80 21.18 -48.96
N ARG A 325 -38.71 20.94 -48.21
CA ARG A 325 -37.48 21.75 -48.07
C ARG A 325 -37.43 22.88 -47.02
N THR A 326 -36.27 22.87 -46.34
CA THR A 326 -35.50 23.98 -45.75
C THR A 326 -36.08 24.71 -44.54
N ALA A 327 -35.70 24.30 -43.32
CA ALA A 327 -35.79 25.14 -42.11
C ALA A 327 -34.88 24.70 -40.93
N MET A 328 -33.64 24.26 -41.17
CA MET A 328 -32.69 24.02 -40.05
C MET A 328 -31.26 24.47 -40.32
N ALA A 329 -31.04 25.27 -41.37
CA ALA A 329 -29.78 25.97 -41.63
C ALA A 329 -29.87 27.49 -41.34
N ALA A 330 -31.08 28.03 -41.14
CA ALA A 330 -31.29 29.45 -40.87
C ALA A 330 -31.10 29.84 -39.39
N THR A 331 -31.17 28.88 -38.46
CA THR A 331 -30.99 29.13 -37.02
C THR A 331 -29.52 29.19 -36.61
N LEU A 332 -28.63 28.54 -37.36
CA LEU A 332 -27.18 28.55 -37.11
C LEU A 332 -26.47 29.79 -37.68
N LEU A 333 -27.06 30.46 -38.67
CA LEU A 333 -26.49 31.68 -39.26
C LEU A 333 -26.85 32.97 -38.49
N PHE A 334 -27.89 32.96 -37.65
CA PHE A 334 -28.29 34.12 -36.84
C PHE A 334 -27.45 34.31 -35.55
N CYS A 335 -26.77 33.26 -35.07
CA CYS A 335 -25.91 33.36 -33.88
C CYS A 335 -24.49 33.83 -34.19
N PHE A 336 -24.02 33.67 -35.44
CA PHE A 336 -22.66 34.07 -35.83
C PHE A 336 -22.53 35.56 -36.19
N THR A 337 -23.64 36.25 -36.46
CA THR A 337 -23.65 37.68 -36.79
C THR A 337 -23.73 38.61 -35.57
N LEU A 338 -24.02 38.08 -34.37
CA LEU A 338 -24.07 38.84 -33.11
C LEU A 338 -22.70 39.00 -32.43
N LEU A 339 -21.67 38.25 -32.86
CA LEU A 339 -20.32 38.30 -32.27
C LEU A 339 -19.33 39.21 -33.02
N LEU A 340 -19.76 39.88 -34.09
CA LEU A 340 -18.88 40.67 -34.97
C LEU A 340 -19.24 42.18 -35.07
N SER A 341 -20.13 42.71 -34.22
CA SER A 341 -20.47 44.15 -34.20
C SER A 341 -20.12 44.88 -32.89
N ALA A 342 -18.97 44.59 -32.30
CA ALA A 342 -18.33 45.51 -31.37
C ALA A 342 -16.96 45.92 -31.93
N CYS A 343 -17.02 46.79 -32.94
CA CYS A 343 -15.90 47.56 -33.49
C CYS A 343 -15.08 48.22 -32.37
N THR A 344 -13.76 48.06 -32.33
CA THR A 344 -12.77 48.93 -32.99
C THR A 344 -13.03 50.44 -32.86
N THR A 345 -12.17 51.09 -32.06
CA THR A 345 -11.54 52.42 -32.22
C THR A 345 -10.21 52.30 -31.43
N GLY A 346 -9.03 52.76 -31.84
CA GLY A 346 -8.56 53.74 -32.82
C GLY A 346 -7.44 54.50 -32.10
N GLY A 347 -6.18 54.37 -32.55
CA GLY A 347 -4.97 54.74 -31.79
C GLY A 347 -4.73 56.23 -31.54
N THR A 348 -3.78 56.57 -30.65
CA THR A 348 -2.48 57.25 -30.95
C THR A 348 -1.78 57.79 -29.68
N ASN A 349 -0.45 57.88 -29.79
CA ASN A 349 0.54 58.33 -28.80
C ASN A 349 0.33 59.76 -28.25
N ALA A 350 0.74 60.00 -27.00
CA ALA A 350 1.68 61.09 -26.62
C ALA A 350 2.14 60.99 -25.16
N THR A 351 3.42 61.28 -24.97
CA THR A 351 4.20 61.50 -23.74
C THR A 351 3.76 62.71 -22.92
N SER A 352 3.94 62.62 -21.59
CA SER A 352 4.60 63.60 -20.69
C SER A 352 3.88 63.87 -19.36
N ALA A 353 4.58 63.51 -18.28
CA ALA A 353 4.85 64.26 -17.04
C ALA A 353 3.74 65.03 -16.28
N ASN A 354 3.69 64.67 -14.99
CA ASN A 354 3.68 65.54 -13.80
C ASN A 354 2.35 65.86 -13.08
N SER A 355 2.36 65.48 -11.80
CA SER A 355 1.90 66.22 -10.60
C SER A 355 0.44 66.69 -10.47
N GLY A 356 -0.21 66.25 -9.38
CA GLY A 356 -1.31 67.00 -8.77
C GLY A 356 -2.33 66.15 -8.02
N SER A 357 -2.09 65.87 -6.73
CA SER A 357 -3.16 65.71 -5.72
C SER A 357 -3.97 67.03 -5.63
N PRO A 358 -5.26 67.07 -5.25
CA PRO A 358 -5.68 66.67 -3.90
C PRO A 358 -7.05 65.97 -3.77
N SER A 359 -7.11 65.17 -2.70
CA SER A 359 -8.22 64.91 -1.77
C SER A 359 -9.63 65.36 -2.13
N ASN A 360 -10.58 64.41 -2.11
CA ASN A 360 -11.83 64.62 -1.37
C ASN A 360 -12.46 63.29 -0.94
N ASN A 361 -12.74 63.22 0.37
CA ASN A 361 -13.49 62.17 1.04
C ASN A 361 -14.93 62.13 0.54
N VAL A 362 -15.39 60.96 0.10
CA VAL A 362 -16.80 60.58 0.19
C VAL A 362 -16.86 59.20 0.82
N ALA A 363 -17.43 59.16 2.02
CA ALA A 363 -17.78 57.93 2.71
C ALA A 363 -18.82 57.17 1.88
N ALA A 364 -18.42 56.03 1.34
CA ALA A 364 -19.32 55.01 0.81
C ALA A 364 -19.16 53.78 1.70
N SER A 365 -20.29 53.35 2.26
CA SER A 365 -20.49 52.09 2.97
C SER A 365 -19.89 50.91 2.19
N THR A 366 -18.70 50.47 2.61
CA THR A 366 -18.10 49.23 2.18
C THR A 366 -18.62 48.10 3.06
N SER A 367 -19.53 47.28 2.50
CA SER A 367 -19.50 45.85 2.78
C SER A 367 -18.05 45.36 2.60
N PRO A 368 -17.53 44.46 3.44
CA PRO A 368 -16.17 43.98 3.26
C PRO A 368 -16.11 43.25 1.91
N ALA A 369 -15.46 43.86 0.93
CA ALA A 369 -15.00 43.14 -0.24
C ALA A 369 -13.98 42.12 0.31
N ALA A 370 -14.37 40.85 0.34
CA ALA A 370 -13.43 39.76 0.56
C ALA A 370 -12.27 39.97 -0.40
N SER A 371 -11.08 40.22 0.13
CA SER A 371 -9.89 40.28 -0.69
C SER A 371 -9.75 38.90 -1.34
N ASN A 372 -9.86 38.84 -2.67
CA ASN A 372 -9.53 37.65 -3.46
C ASN A 372 -8.02 37.45 -3.46
N GLU A 373 -7.44 37.32 -2.27
CA GLU A 373 -6.03 37.00 -2.09
C GLU A 373 -5.80 35.57 -2.56
N THR A 374 -4.96 35.45 -3.58
CA THR A 374 -4.48 34.18 -4.09
C THR A 374 -3.25 33.75 -3.29
N ARG A 375 -3.26 32.53 -2.77
CA ARG A 375 -2.13 31.89 -2.07
C ARG A 375 -1.72 30.62 -2.80
N VAL A 376 -0.41 30.41 -2.92
CA VAL A 376 0.15 29.18 -3.51
C VAL A 376 0.53 28.25 -2.37
N ILE A 377 -0.16 27.12 -2.26
CA ILE A 377 0.09 26.11 -1.24
C ILE A 377 1.03 25.05 -1.80
N LYS A 378 2.17 24.86 -1.14
CA LYS A 378 3.08 23.74 -1.43
C LYS A 378 2.65 22.52 -0.64
N HIS A 379 2.48 21.39 -1.30
CA HIS A 379 2.00 20.17 -0.68
C HIS A 379 2.64 18.93 -1.33
N ALA A 380 2.36 17.74 -0.80
CA ALA A 380 3.05 16.49 -1.13
C ALA A 380 2.98 16.06 -2.61
N MET A 381 2.04 16.64 -3.38
CA MET A 381 1.80 16.31 -4.79
C MET A 381 2.12 17.47 -5.74
N GLY A 382 2.68 18.58 -5.23
CA GLY A 382 3.07 19.74 -6.04
C GLY A 382 2.68 21.08 -5.40
N GLU A 383 2.24 22.00 -6.25
CA GLU A 383 1.75 23.33 -5.83
C GLU A 383 0.30 23.50 -6.30
N GLU A 384 -0.54 24.10 -5.46
CA GLU A 384 -1.94 24.39 -5.77
C GLU A 384 -2.23 25.86 -5.44
N THR A 385 -2.92 26.57 -6.34
CA THR A 385 -3.26 27.98 -6.13
C THR A 385 -4.69 28.08 -5.62
N LEU A 386 -4.86 28.60 -4.41
CA LEU A 386 -6.15 28.79 -3.77
C LEU A 386 -6.48 30.29 -3.68
N SER A 387 -7.72 30.66 -3.97
CA SER A 387 -8.20 32.05 -3.88
C SER A 387 -9.23 32.21 -2.77
N GLY A 388 -9.09 33.23 -1.94
CA GLY A 388 -10.04 33.50 -0.85
C GLY A 388 -10.09 32.39 0.20
N THR A 389 -11.14 32.36 1.02
CA THR A 389 -11.33 31.35 2.07
C THR A 389 -12.26 30.25 1.55
N PRO A 390 -11.83 28.97 1.48
CA PRO A 390 -12.69 27.86 1.07
C PRO A 390 -13.88 27.68 2.03
N GLU A 391 -15.07 27.45 1.48
CA GLU A 391 -16.32 27.31 2.24
C GLU A 391 -16.90 25.88 2.17
N ARG A 392 -16.58 25.13 1.12
CA ARG A 392 -17.12 23.79 0.84
C ARG A 392 -16.01 22.75 0.83
N ILE A 393 -15.50 22.44 2.00
CA ILE A 393 -14.33 21.58 2.11
C ILE A 393 -14.72 20.11 2.30
N VAL A 394 -14.04 19.23 1.56
CA VAL A 394 -14.06 17.79 1.79
C VAL A 394 -12.72 17.36 2.38
N ILE A 395 -12.77 16.60 3.48
CA ILE A 395 -11.58 16.10 4.19
C ILE A 395 -11.51 14.57 4.16
N LEU A 396 -10.35 14.04 3.75
CA LEU A 396 -10.16 12.62 3.51
C LEU A 396 -9.31 11.91 4.57
N THR A 397 -9.06 12.54 5.72
CA THR A 397 -8.37 11.94 6.87
C THR A 397 -9.08 12.26 8.18
N ASN A 398 -8.97 11.38 9.16
CA ASN A 398 -9.49 11.63 10.50
C ASN A 398 -8.73 12.77 11.22
N GLU A 399 -7.39 12.78 11.13
CA GLU A 399 -6.57 13.83 11.75
C GLU A 399 -6.82 15.23 11.16
N GLY A 400 -7.02 15.31 9.84
CA GLY A 400 -7.38 16.56 9.20
C GLY A 400 -8.82 17.00 9.53
N THR A 401 -9.73 16.08 9.82
CA THR A 401 -11.09 16.43 10.25
C THR A 401 -11.04 17.22 11.56
N GLU A 402 -10.24 16.78 12.53
CA GLU A 402 -10.02 17.54 13.76
C GLU A 402 -9.33 18.88 13.51
N ALA A 403 -8.39 18.94 12.57
CA ALA A 403 -7.72 20.20 12.23
C ALA A 403 -8.70 21.26 11.71
N LEU A 404 -9.65 20.87 10.88
CA LEU A 404 -10.71 21.74 10.38
C LEU A 404 -11.59 22.25 11.53
N LEU A 405 -12.07 21.35 12.38
CA LEU A 405 -12.92 21.68 13.52
C LEU A 405 -12.20 22.63 14.50
N ALA A 406 -10.92 22.39 14.76
CA ALA A 406 -10.10 23.21 15.67
C ALA A 406 -9.97 24.67 15.21
N VAL A 407 -9.99 24.93 13.90
CA VAL A 407 -9.97 26.30 13.33
C VAL A 407 -11.38 26.83 13.00
N GLY A 408 -12.42 26.16 13.48
CA GLY A 408 -13.82 26.59 13.38
C GLY A 408 -14.46 26.32 12.02
N ILE A 409 -13.94 25.35 11.26
CA ILE A 409 -14.45 24.98 9.94
C ILE A 409 -15.13 23.62 10.01
N LYS A 410 -16.41 23.58 9.59
CA LYS A 410 -17.16 22.34 9.44
C LYS A 410 -17.11 21.86 8.00
N PRO A 411 -16.58 20.66 7.70
CA PRO A 411 -16.54 20.15 6.33
C PRO A 411 -17.94 19.82 5.81
N VAL A 412 -18.14 19.94 4.49
CA VAL A 412 -19.39 19.48 3.85
C VAL A 412 -19.39 17.96 3.65
N GLY A 413 -18.20 17.35 3.59
CA GLY A 413 -18.03 15.90 3.58
C GLY A 413 -16.72 15.47 4.23
N ALA A 414 -16.75 14.34 4.94
CA ALA A 414 -15.59 13.77 5.60
C ALA A 414 -15.62 12.23 5.50
N VAL A 415 -14.45 11.60 5.49
CA VAL A 415 -14.37 10.15 5.64
C VAL A 415 -14.77 9.74 7.06
N GLN A 416 -15.47 8.62 7.21
CA GLN A 416 -15.88 8.14 8.53
C GLN A 416 -14.68 7.84 9.44
N SER A 417 -14.92 7.87 10.74
CA SER A 417 -13.94 7.51 11.76
C SER A 417 -13.62 6.01 11.73
N TRP A 418 -12.37 5.62 12.03
CA TRP A 418 -11.96 4.21 11.98
C TRP A 418 -12.77 3.27 12.87
N ILE A 419 -13.16 3.73 14.06
CA ILE A 419 -13.95 2.96 15.05
C ILE A 419 -15.27 3.64 15.44
N GLY A 420 -15.68 4.68 14.72
CA GLY A 420 -16.91 5.44 15.01
C GLY A 420 -18.13 4.95 14.21
N ASP A 421 -19.33 5.32 14.66
CA ASP A 421 -20.58 5.11 13.92
C ASP A 421 -21.36 6.45 13.76
N PRO A 422 -21.09 7.22 12.69
CA PRO A 422 -19.90 7.14 11.81
C PRO A 422 -18.69 7.94 12.35
N TRP A 423 -18.86 8.69 13.44
CA TRP A 423 -17.88 9.62 13.99
C TRP A 423 -17.35 9.16 15.35
N TYR A 424 -16.12 9.54 15.69
CA TYR A 424 -15.61 9.42 17.06
C TYR A 424 -16.45 10.26 18.02
N ASP A 425 -16.58 9.79 19.25
CA ASP A 425 -17.42 10.43 20.27
C ASP A 425 -17.03 11.89 20.52
N HIS A 426 -15.73 12.22 20.50
CA HIS A 426 -15.24 13.57 20.78
C HIS A 426 -15.50 14.60 19.67
N ILE A 427 -15.82 14.16 18.44
CA ILE A 427 -16.17 15.07 17.33
C ILE A 427 -17.62 14.91 16.86
N LYS A 428 -18.35 13.92 17.37
CA LYS A 428 -19.67 13.52 16.87
C LYS A 428 -20.67 14.67 16.81
N GLN A 429 -20.70 15.51 17.84
CA GLN A 429 -21.61 16.66 17.91
C GLN A 429 -21.28 17.71 16.84
N GLU A 430 -19.99 18.01 16.63
CA GLU A 430 -19.55 19.00 15.64
C GLU A 430 -19.79 18.51 14.21
N MET A 431 -19.74 17.19 14.00
CA MET A 431 -19.92 16.51 12.72
C MET A 431 -21.39 16.23 12.34
N GLU A 432 -22.36 16.71 13.12
CA GLU A 432 -23.79 16.51 12.82
C GLU A 432 -24.16 17.11 11.44
N GLY A 433 -24.76 16.31 10.55
CA GLY A 433 -25.13 16.76 9.20
C GLY A 433 -23.97 16.82 8.19
N VAL A 434 -22.75 16.42 8.55
CA VAL A 434 -21.66 16.21 7.58
C VAL A 434 -21.92 14.94 6.77
N THR A 435 -21.68 14.99 5.46
CA THR A 435 -21.85 13.83 4.60
C THR A 435 -20.66 12.88 4.72
N VAL A 436 -20.91 11.60 5.04
CA VAL A 436 -19.87 10.58 5.06
C VAL A 436 -19.46 10.24 3.62
N VAL A 437 -18.22 10.50 3.24
CA VAL A 437 -17.69 10.26 1.87
C VAL A 437 -16.90 8.96 1.73
N GLY A 438 -17.26 7.93 2.49
CA GLY A 438 -16.54 6.64 2.54
C GLY A 438 -15.59 6.55 3.74
N ASP A 439 -14.60 5.67 3.66
CA ASP A 439 -13.55 5.54 4.67
C ASP A 439 -12.20 6.10 4.18
N GLU A 440 -11.25 6.27 5.10
CA GLU A 440 -9.95 6.88 4.82
C GLU A 440 -9.14 6.11 3.76
N LEU A 441 -9.35 4.79 3.58
CA LEU A 441 -8.68 3.99 2.55
C LEU A 441 -9.42 4.03 1.21
N GLN A 442 -10.74 4.18 1.23
CA GLN A 442 -11.59 4.13 0.04
C GLN A 442 -12.64 5.26 0.03
N PRO A 443 -12.23 6.52 -0.22
CA PRO A 443 -13.17 7.61 -0.42
C PRO A 443 -14.06 7.40 -1.66
N ASN A 444 -15.33 7.81 -1.55
CA ASN A 444 -16.31 7.74 -2.62
C ASN A 444 -16.25 9.00 -3.49
N LEU A 445 -15.52 8.92 -4.60
CA LEU A 445 -15.32 10.01 -5.57
C LEU A 445 -16.64 10.59 -6.14
N GLU A 446 -17.65 9.76 -6.39
CA GLU A 446 -18.93 10.23 -6.93
C GLU A 446 -19.67 11.09 -5.91
N LEU A 447 -19.66 10.66 -4.64
CA LEU A 447 -20.26 11.41 -3.55
C LEU A 447 -19.50 12.73 -3.31
N ILE A 448 -18.16 12.69 -3.31
CA ILE A 448 -17.31 13.88 -3.22
C ILE A 448 -17.66 14.87 -4.35
N ALA A 449 -17.76 14.42 -5.59
CA ALA A 449 -18.13 15.27 -6.72
C ALA A 449 -19.53 15.88 -6.56
N SER A 450 -20.50 15.11 -6.04
CA SER A 450 -21.87 15.59 -5.82
C SER A 450 -21.96 16.73 -4.79
N LEU A 451 -21.02 16.78 -3.85
CA LEU A 451 -20.95 17.84 -2.83
C LEU A 451 -20.43 19.17 -3.39
N LYS A 452 -19.89 19.18 -4.62
CA LYS A 452 -19.30 20.36 -5.26
C LYS A 452 -18.34 21.11 -4.31
N PRO A 453 -17.26 20.46 -3.86
CA PRO A 453 -16.30 21.10 -2.98
C PRO A 453 -15.53 22.21 -3.72
N ASP A 454 -15.06 23.20 -2.96
CA ASP A 454 -14.11 24.22 -3.43
C ASP A 454 -12.67 23.93 -2.97
N LEU A 455 -12.50 22.98 -2.04
CA LEU A 455 -11.22 22.42 -1.64
C LEU A 455 -11.39 20.95 -1.21
N ILE A 456 -10.48 20.10 -1.65
CA ILE A 456 -10.32 18.73 -1.14
C ILE A 456 -8.97 18.64 -0.42
N ILE A 457 -8.99 18.14 0.81
CA ILE A 457 -7.80 17.90 1.61
C ILE A 457 -7.67 16.40 1.82
N GLY A 458 -6.49 15.85 1.54
CA GLY A 458 -6.21 14.43 1.75
C GLY A 458 -4.76 14.19 2.15
N ASN A 459 -4.31 12.95 2.01
CA ASN A 459 -2.98 12.52 2.38
C ASN A 459 -2.39 11.56 1.35
N LYS A 460 -1.10 11.71 1.05
CA LYS A 460 -0.40 10.94 0.03
C LYS A 460 -0.33 9.44 0.37
N VAL A 461 -0.01 9.07 1.62
CA VAL A 461 0.07 7.66 2.06
C VAL A 461 -1.24 6.92 1.80
N ARG A 462 -2.38 7.60 1.93
CA ARG A 462 -3.71 7.00 1.79
C ARG A 462 -4.26 7.10 0.38
N GLN A 463 -4.16 8.26 -0.25
CA GLN A 463 -4.96 8.61 -1.43
C GLN A 463 -4.13 9.02 -2.66
N GLU A 464 -2.81 8.82 -2.69
CA GLU A 464 -1.94 9.18 -3.84
C GLU A 464 -2.51 8.71 -5.18
N LYS A 465 -3.00 7.46 -5.25
CA LYS A 465 -3.54 6.85 -6.49
C LYS A 465 -4.79 7.54 -7.04
N ILE A 466 -5.53 8.28 -6.21
CA ILE A 466 -6.76 8.98 -6.60
C ILE A 466 -6.57 10.49 -6.68
N TYR A 467 -5.36 11.02 -6.45
CA TYR A 467 -5.07 12.45 -6.48
C TYR A 467 -5.53 13.12 -7.78
N ASP A 468 -5.17 12.56 -8.94
CA ASP A 468 -5.55 13.14 -10.25
C ASP A 468 -7.07 13.14 -10.49
N GLN A 469 -7.80 12.22 -9.86
CA GLN A 469 -9.26 12.15 -9.95
C GLN A 469 -9.90 13.20 -9.02
N LEU A 470 -9.35 13.39 -7.82
CA LEU A 470 -9.80 14.43 -6.88
C LEU A 470 -9.52 15.83 -7.43
N LYS A 471 -8.37 16.04 -8.07
CA LYS A 471 -8.01 17.31 -8.72
C LYS A 471 -8.95 17.70 -9.87
N GLN A 472 -9.60 16.72 -10.52
CA GLN A 472 -10.64 16.99 -11.52
C GLN A 472 -11.96 17.48 -10.90
N ILE A 473 -12.17 17.25 -9.60
CA ILE A 473 -13.38 17.65 -8.88
C ILE A 473 -13.20 19.08 -8.32
N ALA A 474 -12.10 19.34 -7.61
CA ALA A 474 -11.80 20.61 -6.98
C ALA A 474 -10.28 20.76 -6.73
N PRO A 475 -9.77 21.98 -6.46
CA PRO A 475 -8.41 22.17 -5.96
C PRO A 475 -8.12 21.17 -4.82
N THR A 476 -7.00 20.45 -4.92
CA THR A 476 -6.71 19.32 -4.03
C THR A 476 -5.29 19.41 -3.47
N ILE A 477 -5.18 19.40 -2.15
CA ILE A 477 -3.90 19.45 -1.43
C ILE A 477 -3.74 18.22 -0.53
N PHE A 478 -2.53 17.65 -0.53
CA PHE A 478 -2.19 16.44 0.24
C PHE A 478 -1.03 16.69 1.20
N SER A 479 -1.19 16.24 2.45
CA SER A 479 -0.06 16.02 3.36
C SER A 479 0.80 14.83 2.92
N GLU A 480 2.07 14.80 3.36
CA GLU A 480 3.04 13.77 2.94
C GLU A 480 2.85 12.47 3.73
N ASP A 481 2.75 12.56 5.06
CA ASP A 481 2.66 11.41 5.98
C ASP A 481 1.57 11.63 7.05
N LEU A 482 1.31 10.62 7.88
CA LEU A 482 0.37 10.63 9.00
C LEU A 482 1.13 10.47 10.34
N ALA A 483 0.41 10.09 11.40
CA ALA A 483 0.96 9.74 12.70
C ALA A 483 1.76 10.86 13.38
N GLY A 484 3.09 10.76 13.41
CA GLY A 484 3.96 11.72 14.12
C GLY A 484 3.92 13.14 13.56
N ASP A 485 3.50 13.29 12.30
CA ASP A 485 3.53 14.55 11.56
C ASP A 485 2.24 15.36 11.66
N TRP A 486 1.31 15.01 12.55
CA TRP A 486 0.02 15.69 12.69
C TRP A 486 0.14 17.23 12.90
N LYS A 487 1.20 17.71 13.57
CA LYS A 487 1.46 19.16 13.72
C LYS A 487 1.85 19.82 12.39
N ILE A 488 2.62 19.13 11.56
CA ILE A 488 3.04 19.58 10.22
C ILE A 488 1.79 19.63 9.33
N ASN A 489 0.98 18.58 9.37
CA ASN A 489 -0.27 18.49 8.64
C ASN A 489 -1.25 19.59 9.05
N PHE A 490 -1.44 19.81 10.36
CA PHE A 490 -2.28 20.87 10.89
C PHE A 490 -1.88 22.26 10.37
N LYS A 491 -0.58 22.54 10.30
CA LYS A 491 -0.08 23.80 9.72
C LYS A 491 -0.39 23.91 8.23
N LEU A 492 -0.16 22.86 7.45
CA LEU A 492 -0.50 22.83 6.03
C LEU A 492 -2.01 23.07 5.82
N TYR A 493 -2.85 22.42 6.62
CA TYR A 493 -4.29 22.56 6.51
C TYR A 493 -4.76 23.96 6.89
N SER A 494 -4.24 24.55 7.97
CA SER A 494 -4.62 25.92 8.36
C SER A 494 -4.20 26.97 7.33
N GLU A 495 -3.03 26.82 6.71
CA GLU A 495 -2.59 27.64 5.57
C GLU A 495 -3.52 27.45 4.36
N ALA A 496 -3.82 26.20 4.00
CA ALA A 496 -4.73 25.85 2.92
C ALA A 496 -6.19 26.25 3.19
N LEU A 497 -6.56 26.64 4.41
CA LEU A 497 -7.89 27.12 4.77
C LEU A 497 -7.96 28.64 4.93
N ASN A 498 -6.85 29.36 4.70
CA ASN A 498 -6.72 30.79 5.02
C ASN A 498 -7.01 31.08 6.50
N LYS A 499 -6.57 30.17 7.37
CA LYS A 499 -6.73 30.17 8.83
C LYS A 499 -5.39 30.03 9.55
N GLN A 500 -4.32 30.50 8.91
CA GLN A 500 -2.96 30.34 9.43
C GLN A 500 -2.80 30.99 10.80
N ALA A 501 -3.35 32.19 11.01
CA ALA A 501 -3.25 32.89 12.29
C ALA A 501 -3.97 32.14 13.43
N GLU A 502 -5.20 31.66 13.18
CA GLU A 502 -5.95 30.84 14.15
C GLU A 502 -5.24 29.51 14.42
N GLY A 503 -4.68 28.89 13.37
CA GLY A 503 -3.90 27.67 13.48
C GLY A 503 -2.63 27.84 14.32
N GLU A 504 -1.87 28.91 14.07
CA GLU A 504 -0.67 29.26 14.86
C GLU A 504 -1.02 29.54 16.32
N GLN A 505 -2.13 30.25 16.58
CA GLN A 505 -2.61 30.49 17.94
C GLN A 505 -2.98 29.18 18.65
N LYS A 506 -3.70 28.27 17.98
CA LYS A 506 -4.10 26.96 18.52
C LYS A 506 -2.89 26.07 18.82
N MET A 507 -1.89 26.07 17.93
CA MET A 507 -0.65 25.31 18.12
C MET A 507 0.19 25.89 19.25
N ALA A 508 0.35 27.22 19.32
CA ALA A 508 1.07 27.88 20.40
C ALA A 508 0.40 27.63 21.76
N ALA A 509 -0.93 27.61 21.81
CA ALA A 509 -1.67 27.25 23.03
C ALA A 509 -1.40 25.79 23.44
N PHE A 510 -1.41 24.84 22.49
CA PHE A 510 -1.08 23.44 22.76
C PHE A 510 0.36 23.28 23.25
N ASP A 511 1.34 23.85 22.55
CA ASP A 511 2.75 23.77 22.93
C ASP A 511 3.01 24.39 24.31
N LYS A 512 2.34 25.51 24.63
CA LYS A 512 2.38 26.09 25.98
C LYS A 512 1.85 25.12 27.04
N ARG A 513 0.72 24.45 26.78
CA ARG A 513 0.18 23.42 27.71
C ARG A 513 1.18 22.28 27.91
N VAL A 514 1.80 21.79 26.84
CA VAL A 514 2.81 20.72 26.91
C VAL A 514 4.00 21.15 27.78
N GLU A 515 4.52 22.35 27.58
CA GLU A 515 5.64 22.86 28.39
C GLU A 515 5.25 23.09 29.86
N GLU A 516 4.05 23.60 30.13
CA GLU A 516 3.54 23.74 31.50
C GLU A 516 3.41 22.38 32.21
N VAL A 517 2.88 21.37 31.52
CA VAL A 517 2.76 20.01 32.07
C VAL A 517 4.15 19.40 32.28
N LYS A 518 5.04 19.51 31.31
CA LYS A 518 6.42 19.03 31.39
C LYS A 518 7.17 19.62 32.58
N ALA A 519 7.06 20.93 32.79
CA ALA A 519 7.70 21.60 33.93
C ALA A 519 7.16 21.11 35.29
N LYS A 520 5.90 20.68 35.35
CA LYS A 520 5.24 20.19 36.57
C LYS A 520 5.35 18.69 36.80
N LEU A 521 5.77 17.89 35.80
CA LEU A 521 5.93 16.44 35.95
C LEU A 521 7.02 16.10 36.98
N GLY A 522 8.12 16.85 37.01
CA GLY A 522 9.25 16.58 37.92
C GLY A 522 9.75 15.13 37.80
N SER A 523 9.97 14.45 38.93
CA SER A 523 10.41 13.04 38.95
C SER A 523 9.38 12.07 38.37
N LYS A 524 8.10 12.46 38.22
CA LYS A 524 7.09 11.60 37.60
C LYS A 524 7.41 11.30 36.14
N ALA A 525 8.17 12.17 35.46
CA ALA A 525 8.65 11.95 34.10
C ALA A 525 9.58 10.72 33.98
N GLU A 526 10.20 10.27 35.06
CA GLU A 526 11.06 9.07 35.06
C GLU A 526 10.26 7.76 34.99
N THR A 527 8.93 7.82 35.15
CA THR A 527 8.01 6.68 35.03
C THR A 527 8.09 6.11 33.62
N LYS A 528 8.50 4.84 33.49
CA LYS A 528 8.58 4.14 32.20
C LYS A 528 7.20 3.76 31.70
N VAL A 529 6.68 4.55 30.76
CA VAL A 529 5.38 4.34 30.14
C VAL A 529 5.49 3.36 28.97
N SER A 530 4.84 2.21 29.10
CA SER A 530 4.64 1.22 28.05
C SER A 530 3.31 1.46 27.35
N VAL A 531 3.30 1.36 26.01
CA VAL A 531 2.09 1.52 25.19
C VAL A 531 1.92 0.31 24.29
N ALA A 532 0.76 -0.35 24.38
CA ALA A 532 0.46 -1.54 23.59
C ALA A 532 -0.89 -1.46 22.89
N ARG A 533 -1.01 -2.17 21.77
CA ARG A 533 -2.24 -2.36 21.03
C ARG A 533 -2.60 -3.83 20.96
N PHE A 534 -3.84 -4.14 21.26
CA PHE A 534 -4.42 -5.46 21.06
C PHE A 534 -5.42 -5.42 19.91
N SER A 535 -5.32 -6.38 18.99
CA SER A 535 -6.29 -6.58 17.92
C SER A 535 -6.52 -8.07 17.72
N ALA A 536 -7.60 -8.43 17.01
CA ALA A 536 -7.89 -9.84 16.69
C ALA A 536 -6.76 -10.54 15.91
N LYS A 537 -5.94 -9.80 15.16
CA LYS A 537 -4.89 -10.37 14.29
C LYS A 537 -3.52 -10.45 14.96
N GLN A 538 -3.19 -9.47 15.81
CA GLN A 538 -1.86 -9.32 16.38
C GLN A 538 -1.86 -8.37 17.57
N VAL A 539 -0.85 -8.52 18.43
CA VAL A 539 -0.52 -7.60 19.52
C VAL A 539 0.73 -6.82 19.14
N ARG A 540 0.78 -5.53 19.47
CA ARG A 540 1.90 -4.63 19.13
C ARG A 540 2.30 -3.79 20.33
N ILE A 541 3.57 -3.43 20.42
CA ILE A 541 4.04 -2.32 21.27
C ILE A 541 4.41 -1.12 20.40
N TYR A 542 4.10 0.07 20.89
CA TYR A 542 4.27 1.32 20.15
C TYR A 542 5.56 2.01 20.59
N GLN A 543 6.32 2.53 19.64
CA GLN A 543 7.61 3.17 19.89
C GLN A 543 7.51 4.70 19.75
N LYS A 544 8.64 5.42 19.63
CA LYS A 544 8.68 6.89 19.69
C LYS A 544 8.01 7.58 18.48
N GLN A 545 8.09 7.01 17.28
CA GLN A 545 7.56 7.63 16.05
C GLN A 545 6.06 7.35 15.83
N THR A 546 5.28 7.33 16.91
CA THR A 546 3.82 7.12 16.87
C THR A 546 3.11 8.30 17.50
N PHE A 547 1.80 8.44 17.29
CA PHE A 547 1.01 9.55 17.82
C PHE A 547 1.22 9.77 19.33
N SER A 548 0.98 8.73 20.14
CA SER A 548 1.24 8.77 21.57
C SER A 548 2.73 8.85 21.91
N GLY A 549 3.59 8.16 21.15
CA GLY A 549 5.04 8.18 21.36
C GLY A 549 5.66 9.57 21.22
N VAL A 550 5.19 10.38 20.26
CA VAL A 550 5.66 11.74 20.03
C VAL A 550 5.26 12.65 21.19
N LEU A 551 4.01 12.58 21.68
CA LEU A 551 3.57 13.40 22.81
C LEU A 551 4.29 13.02 24.11
N LEU A 552 4.46 11.72 24.39
CA LEU A 552 5.23 11.25 25.55
C LEU A 552 6.68 11.76 25.48
N SER A 553 7.29 11.76 24.29
CA SER A 553 8.64 12.29 24.09
C SER A 553 8.71 13.81 24.29
N GLN A 554 7.71 14.57 23.85
CA GLN A 554 7.63 16.03 24.07
C GLN A 554 7.56 16.37 25.57
N LEU A 555 6.75 15.62 26.31
CA LEU A 555 6.61 15.73 27.77
C LEU A 555 7.85 15.24 28.54
N GLY A 556 8.81 14.58 27.88
CA GLY A 556 9.99 14.01 28.51
C GLY A 556 9.69 12.77 29.37
N ILE A 557 8.55 12.11 29.15
CA ILE A 557 8.19 10.90 29.90
C ILE A 557 9.02 9.72 29.40
N ALA A 558 9.62 8.99 30.33
CA ALA A 558 10.49 7.86 30.04
C ALA A 558 9.73 6.70 29.38
N ARG A 559 10.43 5.94 28.55
CA ARG A 559 9.94 4.72 27.90
C ARG A 559 10.77 3.51 28.38
N PRO A 560 10.20 2.30 28.45
CA PRO A 560 10.98 1.08 28.60
C PRO A 560 11.98 0.93 27.45
N GLU A 561 13.15 0.31 27.68
CA GLU A 561 14.20 0.13 26.65
C GLU A 561 13.68 -0.56 25.38
N SER A 562 12.73 -1.48 25.53
CA SER A 562 12.05 -2.15 24.41
C SER A 562 11.27 -1.20 23.49
N GLN A 563 10.81 -0.07 24.01
CA GLN A 563 9.98 0.93 23.33
C GLN A 563 10.66 2.29 23.15
N ASP A 564 11.83 2.48 23.75
CA ASP A 564 12.65 3.69 23.64
C ASP A 564 13.52 3.70 22.37
N LYS A 565 12.89 3.50 21.21
CA LYS A 565 13.56 3.40 19.92
C LYS A 565 12.91 4.35 18.91
N ASP A 566 13.73 4.89 18.02
CA ASP A 566 13.28 5.75 16.91
C ASP A 566 12.71 4.91 15.75
N SER A 567 11.64 4.17 16.04
CA SER A 567 10.84 3.51 15.00
C SER A 567 9.35 3.56 15.36
N PHE A 568 8.52 2.89 14.56
CA PHE A 568 7.06 2.99 14.64
C PHE A 568 6.48 2.00 15.67
N MET A 569 6.58 0.70 15.44
CA MET A 569 5.97 -0.31 16.30
C MET A 569 6.72 -1.65 16.18
N GLU A 570 6.48 -2.54 17.14
CA GLU A 570 6.97 -3.92 17.10
C GLU A 570 5.80 -4.90 17.26
N VAL A 571 5.76 -5.94 16.43
CA VAL A 571 4.75 -6.99 16.52
C VAL A 571 5.18 -8.01 17.57
N MET A 572 4.27 -8.33 18.47
CA MET A 572 4.53 -9.16 19.63
C MET A 572 4.19 -10.63 19.36
N SER A 573 4.98 -11.50 19.95
CA SER A 573 4.70 -12.92 20.17
C SER A 573 4.55 -13.16 21.68
N LYS A 574 4.06 -14.33 22.09
CA LYS A 574 3.93 -14.63 23.53
C LYS A 574 5.30 -14.63 24.21
N GLU A 575 6.32 -15.13 23.52
CA GLU A 575 7.70 -15.18 24.00
C GLU A 575 8.31 -13.79 24.23
N THR A 576 7.81 -12.77 23.51
CA THR A 576 8.28 -11.38 23.65
C THR A 576 7.45 -10.54 24.61
N ILE A 577 6.44 -11.11 25.30
CA ILE A 577 5.65 -10.42 26.34
C ILE A 577 6.51 -9.60 27.34
N PRO A 578 7.69 -10.05 27.80
CA PRO A 578 8.56 -9.24 28.66
C PRO A 578 8.87 -7.83 28.13
N SER A 579 8.86 -7.62 26.82
CA SER A 579 9.07 -6.30 26.20
C SER A 579 7.89 -5.33 26.38
N MET A 580 6.75 -5.78 26.91
CA MET A 580 5.61 -4.93 27.28
C MET A 580 5.73 -4.34 28.69
N ASP A 581 6.71 -4.76 29.49
CA ASP A 581 6.87 -4.28 30.86
C ASP A 581 7.18 -2.78 30.93
N GLY A 582 6.91 -2.19 32.09
CA GLY A 582 7.12 -0.79 32.40
C GLY A 582 6.66 -0.48 33.82
N ASP A 583 6.71 0.78 34.21
CA ASP A 583 6.11 1.21 35.48
C ASP A 583 4.58 1.34 35.35
N VAL A 584 4.11 1.64 34.13
CA VAL A 584 2.70 1.62 33.72
C VAL A 584 2.57 1.13 32.28
N LEU A 585 1.52 0.36 32.01
CA LEU A 585 1.15 -0.13 30.69
C LEU A 585 -0.21 0.46 30.32
N PHE A 586 -0.20 1.40 29.39
CA PHE A 586 -1.42 1.81 28.70
C PHE A 586 -1.65 0.90 27.50
N TYR A 587 -2.84 0.33 27.39
CA TYR A 587 -3.21 -0.46 26.23
C TYR A 587 -4.55 -0.04 25.67
N PHE A 588 -4.68 -0.10 24.35
CA PHE A 588 -5.95 0.09 23.66
C PHE A 588 -6.28 -1.13 22.81
N VAL A 589 -7.57 -1.29 22.54
CA VAL A 589 -8.13 -2.45 21.83
C VAL A 589 -8.71 -1.98 20.51
N SER A 590 -8.29 -2.62 19.43
CA SER A 590 -8.80 -2.35 18.10
C SER A 590 -9.74 -3.42 17.63
N GLU A 591 -11.00 -3.04 17.62
CA GLU A 591 -12.15 -3.88 17.35
C GLU A 591 -12.98 -3.24 16.24
N VAL A 592 -13.48 -4.06 15.31
CA VAL A 592 -14.50 -3.60 14.38
C VAL A 592 -15.84 -3.62 15.12
N PRO A 593 -16.70 -2.59 14.99
CA PRO A 593 -18.02 -2.59 15.59
C PRO A 593 -18.77 -3.91 15.34
N GLY A 594 -19.26 -4.52 16.43
CA GLY A 594 -20.00 -5.79 16.38
C GLY A 594 -19.15 -7.07 16.42
N LYS A 595 -17.82 -6.98 16.57
CA LYS A 595 -16.93 -8.12 16.84
C LYS A 595 -16.38 -8.02 18.27
N ASN A 596 -15.98 -9.17 18.84
CA ASN A 596 -15.39 -9.29 20.19
C ASN A 596 -14.12 -10.14 20.17
N ASP A 597 -13.41 -10.18 19.05
CA ASP A 597 -12.24 -11.03 18.88
C ASP A 597 -10.99 -10.39 19.51
N ALA A 598 -10.88 -9.06 19.48
CA ALA A 598 -9.75 -8.36 20.09
C ALA A 598 -9.81 -8.44 21.63
N ALA A 599 -11.00 -8.32 22.22
CA ALA A 599 -11.21 -8.53 23.65
C ALA A 599 -10.77 -9.93 24.12
N LYS A 600 -11.03 -10.99 23.34
CA LYS A 600 -10.55 -12.36 23.66
C LYS A 600 -9.02 -12.44 23.66
N VAL A 601 -8.36 -11.76 22.71
CA VAL A 601 -6.89 -11.72 22.67
C VAL A 601 -6.35 -11.02 23.92
N VAL A 602 -6.95 -9.92 24.38
CA VAL A 602 -6.56 -9.27 25.64
C VAL A 602 -6.63 -10.26 26.81
N GLU A 603 -7.76 -10.96 26.94
CA GLU A 603 -7.96 -11.94 28.02
C GLU A 603 -6.96 -13.09 27.97
N GLU A 604 -6.69 -13.61 26.77
CA GLU A 604 -5.71 -14.68 26.54
C GLU A 604 -4.29 -14.23 26.90
N TRP A 605 -3.91 -13.00 26.53
CA TRP A 605 -2.61 -12.44 26.85
C TRP A 605 -2.46 -12.13 28.34
N LYS A 606 -3.49 -11.60 28.99
CA LYS A 606 -3.46 -11.34 30.44
C LYS A 606 -3.36 -12.61 31.29
N LYS A 607 -3.84 -13.74 30.78
CA LYS A 607 -3.74 -15.07 31.42
C LYS A 607 -2.40 -15.76 31.20
N ASP A 608 -1.58 -15.26 30.28
CA ASP A 608 -0.28 -15.86 29.99
C ASP A 608 0.68 -15.72 31.18
N PRO A 609 1.41 -16.78 31.59
CA PRO A 609 2.36 -16.72 32.70
C PRO A 609 3.43 -15.62 32.56
N LEU A 610 3.90 -15.35 31.33
CA LEU A 610 4.88 -14.29 31.08
C LEU A 610 4.27 -12.91 31.35
N PHE A 611 3.00 -12.72 31.03
CA PHE A 611 2.28 -11.47 31.28
C PHE A 611 2.01 -11.29 32.76
N GLN A 612 1.59 -12.35 33.46
CA GLN A 612 1.40 -12.34 34.91
C GLN A 612 2.71 -12.07 35.67
N ASN A 613 3.85 -12.43 35.09
CA ASN A 613 5.14 -12.22 35.70
C ASN A 613 5.74 -10.81 35.49
N LEU A 614 5.14 -9.98 34.63
CA LEU A 614 5.58 -8.59 34.42
C LEU A 614 5.48 -7.77 35.70
N SER A 615 6.41 -6.83 35.87
CA SER A 615 6.43 -5.91 37.00
C SER A 615 5.17 -5.05 37.03
N VAL A 616 4.77 -4.55 35.86
CA VAL A 616 3.55 -3.74 35.68
C VAL A 616 2.27 -4.48 36.10
N THR A 617 2.22 -5.79 35.86
CA THR A 617 1.08 -6.65 36.25
C THR A 617 1.04 -6.84 37.76
N LYS A 618 2.17 -7.16 38.38
CA LYS A 618 2.29 -7.32 39.83
C LYS A 618 1.95 -6.06 40.61
N ASN A 619 2.25 -4.89 40.03
CA ASN A 619 1.97 -3.58 40.62
C ASN A 619 0.55 -3.06 40.30
N ASN A 620 -0.26 -3.82 39.56
CA ASN A 620 -1.61 -3.42 39.12
C ASN A 620 -1.64 -2.06 38.39
N LYS A 621 -0.69 -1.85 37.48
CA LYS A 621 -0.51 -0.61 36.69
C LYS A 621 -0.81 -0.81 35.20
N ILE A 622 -1.86 -1.57 34.90
CA ILE A 622 -2.31 -1.84 33.53
C ILE A 622 -3.63 -1.12 33.29
N ILE A 623 -3.64 -0.19 32.34
CA ILE A 623 -4.74 0.73 32.13
C ILE A 623 -5.22 0.61 30.69
N GLN A 624 -6.50 0.30 30.52
CA GLN A 624 -7.12 0.39 29.20
C GLN A 624 -7.42 1.85 28.88
N VAL A 625 -7.08 2.26 27.68
CA VAL A 625 -7.31 3.60 27.16
C VAL A 625 -8.07 3.56 25.85
N ASP A 626 -8.65 4.70 25.48
CA ASP A 626 -9.44 4.85 24.26
C ASP A 626 -8.55 4.86 23.00
N GLU A 627 -8.87 4.04 22.00
CA GLU A 627 -8.07 3.96 20.77
C GLU A 627 -8.14 5.25 19.94
N ALA A 628 -9.29 5.91 19.89
CA ALA A 628 -9.46 7.14 19.10
C ALA A 628 -8.51 8.22 19.63
N ILE A 629 -8.49 8.41 20.95
CA ILE A 629 -7.64 9.38 21.62
C ILE A 629 -6.16 9.00 21.53
N TRP A 630 -5.79 7.74 21.79
CA TRP A 630 -4.38 7.35 21.90
C TRP A 630 -3.69 7.04 20.57
N ASN A 631 -4.45 6.90 19.47
CA ASN A 631 -3.89 6.49 18.20
C ASN A 631 -4.70 6.87 16.95
N SER A 632 -5.95 6.42 16.80
CA SER A 632 -6.59 6.34 15.47
C SER A 632 -7.21 7.64 14.97
N ALA A 633 -7.58 8.57 15.85
CA ALA A 633 -8.04 9.89 15.43
C ALA A 633 -6.87 10.79 15.02
N GLY A 634 -5.80 10.79 15.83
CA GLY A 634 -4.47 11.25 15.43
C GLY A 634 -4.33 12.75 15.13
N GLY A 635 -5.30 13.57 15.53
CA GLY A 635 -5.34 15.00 15.26
C GLY A 635 -5.18 15.89 16.50
N TYR A 636 -5.54 17.16 16.33
CA TYR A 636 -5.40 18.20 17.35
C TYR A 636 -6.24 17.93 18.62
N GLU A 637 -7.49 17.51 18.45
CA GLU A 637 -8.40 17.32 19.58
C GLU A 637 -8.01 16.08 20.38
N ALA A 638 -7.69 14.98 19.68
CA ALA A 638 -7.15 13.77 20.29
C ALA A 638 -5.85 14.05 21.06
N ALA A 639 -4.98 14.94 20.57
CA ALA A 639 -3.74 15.29 21.25
C ALA A 639 -3.99 16.07 22.55
N ASN A 640 -5.00 16.97 22.57
CA ASN A 640 -5.40 17.67 23.79
C ASN A 640 -6.03 16.72 24.81
N LEU A 641 -6.90 15.80 24.37
CA LEU A 641 -7.51 14.78 25.23
C LEU A 641 -6.48 13.81 25.80
N LEU A 642 -5.52 13.37 24.98
CA LEU A 642 -4.42 12.52 25.43
C LEU A 642 -3.57 13.23 26.49
N LEU A 643 -3.29 14.52 26.30
CA LEU A 643 -2.59 15.33 27.29
C LEU A 643 -3.40 15.42 28.59
N ASP A 644 -4.73 15.60 28.53
CA ASP A 644 -5.60 15.64 29.70
C ASP A 644 -5.61 14.32 30.47
N GLU A 645 -5.65 13.18 29.77
CA GLU A 645 -5.56 11.86 30.40
C GLU A 645 -4.21 11.65 31.09
N LEU A 646 -3.11 12.10 30.49
CA LEU A 646 -1.78 12.03 31.09
C LEU A 646 -1.68 12.96 32.31
N VAL A 647 -2.19 14.19 32.24
CA VAL A 647 -2.25 15.14 33.36
C VAL A 647 -3.02 14.53 34.54
N LYS A 648 -4.18 13.92 34.25
CA LYS A 648 -5.00 13.23 35.24
C LYS A 648 -4.28 12.02 35.84
N TYR A 649 -3.65 11.19 35.01
CA TYR A 649 -2.94 10.00 35.49
C TYR A 649 -1.76 10.35 36.38
N PHE A 650 -0.95 11.34 35.98
CA PHE A 650 0.20 11.78 36.74
C PHE A 650 -0.14 12.76 37.87
N ASP A 651 -1.41 13.11 38.09
CA ASP A 651 -1.84 14.12 39.08
C ASP A 651 -0.99 15.40 38.97
N VAL A 652 -0.92 15.95 37.76
CA VAL A 652 -0.22 17.21 37.48
C VAL A 652 -1.21 18.35 37.75
N LYS A 653 -0.96 19.12 38.81
CA LYS A 653 -1.86 20.18 39.28
C LYS A 653 -1.64 21.52 38.58
#